data_AF-A0A661A7Q9-F1
#
_entry.id   AF-A0A661A7Q9-F1
#
_cell.length_a   1.000
_cell.length_b   1.000
_cell.length_c   1.000
_cell.angle_alpha   90.00
_cell.angle_beta   90.00
_cell.angle_gamma   90.00
#
_symmetry.space_group_name_H-M   'P 1'
#
loop_
_entity.id
_entity.type
_entity.pdbx_description
1 polymer ?
#
loop_
_entity_poly.entity_id
_entity_poly.type
_entity_poly.pdbx_seq_one_letter_code
_entity_poly.pdbx_strand_id
1 'polypeptide(L)'
;MAQRTRHHRPGLCFAATVSLLALLLCLPSGSTAAEFLDPAHPLHTRLAVELADGRITRSDALMQALRAVFEPASGAVPDVDPEHVPLRCATTLIRSARKTDSGLSAAQIQQLDQWTDFAQPARRASNIYLSSAGHFAIDYLTTGADSVSTTDTTPANGIPDFVDQVGVALEFSWTTQVDQLGFDPPDTGGVPYEVLLRSIGSYGTTELSPGSPGGTRIILRNNYDGLPANEDPDGSAIGALRVSAAHELRHAGQFATSAWSETGLWIELDAVWMEDQVYDQVNDYYRFLSSNSPISSPWLPLDDGGSASYPECIFEHWIEARLGVDGIRQYWERRRAMPGEQVIDSYDAVLTSNLAPLETLFTDFALFNLQTGSLAQPTNGYPEAASYPDATLSETRSSLPASFGSSVDHLAAKLYRVDGFSLGDEDVQVRLRQPAGVQLRVVALTLRNDGVRIEEDLYATSQDTSMVLMTDADRIDELYLVVANGDKGGPAEWFFADVEEIPPVSPDPVVTLSDNWTLLTMATGQTRDLYIELVNNGPASSTLQWTARATDPPPVVAQRSIAGSQFLLDRIDYIPAEIHDMAVGILNGSTGVEFLTGATLELPAGVSVVSGQNLVGESGLVLTYLGFDPPTSTVHWLNLDGGFGSVPAGQTALGGLSLAFDTSLTGPLAFNWTLDGNGFGGAPHQVTGQVVLNGPASPRLEIRCPDPPLPAIIGSDYDITWFAADPSPLTIELSRDDGQSWETLV
;
A
#
# COMPACT_ATOMS: atom_id res chain seq x y z
N MET A 1 -47.34 -67.84 -42.12
CA MET A 1 -46.67 -67.28 -43.32
C MET A 1 -46.25 -65.85 -42.99
N ALA A 2 -45.03 -65.45 -43.36
CA ALA A 2 -44.49 -64.07 -43.38
C ALA A 2 -44.52 -63.18 -42.11
N GLN A 3 -43.32 -62.82 -41.65
CA GLN A 3 -42.88 -61.50 -41.13
C GLN A 3 -43.75 -60.72 -40.13
N ARG A 4 -43.20 -60.46 -38.93
CA ARG A 4 -42.41 -59.24 -38.62
C ARG A 4 -41.84 -59.34 -37.20
N THR A 5 -40.61 -58.89 -37.01
CA THR A 5 -39.90 -58.90 -35.71
C THR A 5 -40.54 -57.92 -34.73
N ARG A 6 -40.79 -58.38 -33.50
CA ARG A 6 -41.04 -57.51 -32.33
C ARG A 6 -39.70 -57.28 -31.61
N HIS A 7 -39.54 -56.11 -30.98
CA HIS A 7 -39.48 -56.05 -29.52
C HIS A 7 -39.80 -54.64 -29.00
N HIS A 8 -40.33 -54.57 -27.78
CA HIS A 8 -40.71 -53.34 -27.09
C HIS A 8 -39.54 -52.74 -26.29
N ARG A 9 -39.48 -51.39 -26.25
CA ARG A 9 -39.38 -50.44 -25.09
C ARG A 9 -38.86 -50.94 -23.72
N PRO A 10 -38.38 -50.07 -22.79
CA PRO A 10 -38.36 -48.57 -22.81
C PRO A 10 -37.01 -47.94 -22.38
N GLY A 11 -36.96 -46.59 -22.33
CA GLY A 11 -35.94 -45.83 -21.58
C GLY A 11 -35.80 -44.39 -22.06
N LEU A 12 -36.29 -43.41 -21.30
CA LEU A 12 -36.03 -41.98 -21.55
C LEU A 12 -34.68 -41.58 -20.97
N CYS A 13 -33.95 -40.71 -21.67
CA CYS A 13 -33.22 -39.62 -21.03
C CYS A 13 -33.35 -38.36 -21.91
N PHE A 14 -33.52 -37.21 -21.27
CA PHE A 14 -33.61 -35.89 -21.89
C PHE A 14 -32.20 -35.41 -22.29
N ALA A 15 -32.02 -34.98 -23.53
CA ALA A 15 -30.79 -34.29 -23.98
C ALA A 15 -31.06 -33.42 -25.21
N ALA A 16 -31.74 -32.28 -25.02
CA ALA A 16 -31.92 -31.28 -26.07
C ALA A 16 -32.41 -29.93 -25.50
N THR A 17 -31.51 -29.12 -24.91
CA THR A 17 -31.57 -27.63 -24.83
C THR A 17 -30.40 -27.06 -24.00
N VAL A 18 -29.15 -27.07 -24.50
CA VAL A 18 -28.10 -26.05 -24.21
C VAL A 18 -27.10 -26.04 -25.37
N SER A 19 -27.38 -25.28 -26.45
CA SER A 19 -26.43 -25.12 -27.57
C SER A 19 -26.61 -23.79 -28.33
N LEU A 20 -27.10 -22.74 -27.66
CA LEU A 20 -27.36 -21.44 -28.30
C LEU A 20 -26.85 -20.23 -27.50
N LEU A 21 -25.97 -20.43 -26.51
CA LEU A 21 -25.40 -19.35 -25.68
C LEU A 21 -23.89 -19.14 -25.86
N ALA A 22 -23.20 -20.03 -26.57
CA ALA A 22 -21.73 -20.05 -26.67
C ALA A 22 -21.17 -19.44 -27.97
N LEU A 23 -21.92 -18.57 -28.64
CA LEU A 23 -21.53 -18.00 -29.96
C LEU A 23 -21.74 -16.47 -30.06
N LEU A 24 -21.73 -15.77 -28.94
CA LEU A 24 -22.07 -14.33 -28.85
C LEU A 24 -21.10 -13.50 -27.98
N LEU A 25 -19.93 -14.06 -27.63
CA LEU A 25 -18.88 -13.38 -26.85
C LEU A 25 -17.57 -13.13 -27.62
N CYS A 26 -17.48 -13.52 -28.90
CA CYS A 26 -16.41 -13.06 -29.78
C CYS A 26 -16.81 -11.73 -30.45
N LEU A 27 -16.89 -10.66 -29.65
CA LEU A 27 -16.80 -9.31 -30.20
C LEU A 27 -15.36 -9.07 -30.68
N PRO A 28 -15.14 -8.34 -31.78
CA PRO A 28 -13.80 -7.90 -32.13
C PRO A 28 -13.28 -6.92 -31.07
N SER A 29 -12.06 -7.13 -30.61
CA SER A 29 -11.35 -6.25 -29.70
C SER A 29 -11.13 -4.85 -30.30
N GLY A 30 -11.11 -3.82 -29.45
CA GLY A 30 -10.66 -2.48 -29.82
C GLY A 30 -11.68 -1.59 -30.57
N SER A 31 -12.75 -1.20 -29.88
CA SER A 31 -13.52 0.00 -30.25
C SER A 31 -13.08 1.19 -29.38
N THR A 32 -12.20 2.04 -29.92
CA THR A 32 -11.76 3.31 -29.28
C THR A 32 -12.91 4.27 -28.99
N ALA A 33 -14.12 4.01 -29.50
CA ALA A 33 -15.31 4.78 -29.22
C ALA A 33 -15.74 4.73 -27.73
N ALA A 34 -15.31 3.72 -26.96
CA ALA A 34 -15.72 3.53 -25.56
C ALA A 34 -14.63 3.80 -24.51
N GLU A 35 -13.44 4.29 -24.91
CA GLU A 35 -12.23 4.48 -24.08
C GLU A 35 -12.39 5.33 -22.79
N PHE A 36 -13.55 5.94 -22.57
CA PHE A 36 -13.87 6.84 -21.46
C PHE A 36 -14.94 6.28 -20.51
N LEU A 37 -15.48 5.09 -20.80
CA LEU A 37 -16.51 4.44 -20.00
C LEU A 37 -15.84 3.43 -19.07
N ASP A 38 -15.70 3.78 -17.79
CA ASP A 38 -15.32 2.85 -16.72
C ASP A 38 -16.14 1.53 -16.82
N PRO A 39 -15.51 0.38 -17.10
CA PRO A 39 -16.21 -0.89 -17.26
C PRO A 39 -16.80 -1.44 -15.95
N ALA A 40 -16.33 -0.97 -14.79
CA ALA A 40 -16.84 -1.38 -13.48
C ALA A 40 -18.16 -0.68 -13.09
N HIS A 41 -18.50 0.46 -13.72
CA HIS A 41 -19.73 1.19 -13.41
C HIS A 41 -20.94 0.70 -14.24
N PRO A 42 -22.05 0.24 -13.63
CA PRO A 42 -23.16 -0.40 -14.36
C PRO A 42 -23.80 0.46 -15.47
N LEU A 43 -23.87 1.78 -15.29
CA LEU A 43 -24.36 2.69 -16.33
C LEU A 43 -23.40 2.71 -17.52
N HIS A 44 -22.10 2.76 -17.27
CA HIS A 44 -21.07 2.77 -18.30
C HIS A 44 -21.01 1.44 -19.05
N THR A 45 -21.11 0.29 -18.36
CA THR A 45 -21.26 -1.02 -19.00
C THR A 45 -22.47 -1.04 -19.94
N ARG A 46 -23.63 -0.52 -19.52
CA ARG A 46 -24.83 -0.39 -20.38
C ARG A 46 -24.58 0.50 -21.60
N LEU A 47 -23.97 1.67 -21.40
CA LEU A 47 -23.66 2.62 -22.47
C LEU A 47 -22.63 2.06 -23.47
N ALA A 48 -21.64 1.30 -23.00
CA ALA A 48 -20.65 0.63 -23.85
C ALA A 48 -21.29 -0.42 -24.75
N VAL A 49 -22.22 -1.23 -24.22
CA VAL A 49 -23.00 -2.19 -25.02
C VAL A 49 -23.92 -1.48 -26.02
N GLU A 50 -24.62 -0.42 -25.61
CA GLU A 50 -25.46 0.39 -26.51
C GLU A 50 -24.65 1.04 -27.64
N LEU A 51 -23.43 1.48 -27.35
CA LEU A 51 -22.52 2.07 -28.33
C LEU A 51 -21.95 1.00 -29.30
N ALA A 52 -21.55 -0.17 -28.79
CA ALA A 52 -21.06 -1.29 -29.58
C ALA A 52 -22.14 -1.86 -30.52
N ASP A 53 -23.40 -1.90 -30.07
CA ASP A 53 -24.56 -2.27 -30.90
C ASP A 53 -24.93 -1.19 -31.95
N GLY A 54 -24.32 0.01 -31.88
CA GLY A 54 -24.71 1.16 -32.69
C GLY A 54 -26.10 1.73 -32.37
N ARG A 55 -26.64 1.46 -31.17
CA ARG A 55 -27.92 2.00 -30.68
C ARG A 55 -27.82 3.48 -30.29
N ILE A 56 -26.65 3.92 -29.85
CA ILE A 56 -26.32 5.31 -29.51
C ILE A 56 -25.01 5.73 -30.19
N THR A 57 -24.78 7.04 -30.36
CA THR A 57 -23.47 7.55 -30.83
C THR A 57 -22.51 7.81 -29.67
N ARG A 58 -21.21 8.01 -29.97
CA ARG A 58 -20.20 8.38 -28.96
C ARG A 58 -20.58 9.65 -28.18
N SER A 59 -21.16 10.64 -28.86
CA SER A 59 -21.62 11.88 -28.23
C SER A 59 -22.89 11.70 -27.41
N ASP A 60 -23.78 10.76 -27.77
CA ASP A 60 -24.92 10.38 -26.92
C ASP A 60 -24.45 9.66 -25.65
N ALA A 61 -23.46 8.76 -25.75
CA ALA A 61 -22.86 8.05 -24.62
C ALA A 61 -22.18 9.03 -23.65
N LEU A 62 -21.32 9.92 -24.14
CA LEU A 62 -20.68 10.98 -23.36
C LEU A 62 -21.72 11.85 -22.62
N MET A 63 -22.76 12.31 -23.33
CA MET A 63 -23.76 13.18 -22.70
C MET A 63 -24.69 12.45 -21.72
N GLN A 64 -24.89 11.13 -21.86
CA GLN A 64 -25.60 10.35 -20.84
C GLN A 64 -24.74 10.16 -19.58
N ALA A 65 -23.45 9.84 -19.73
CA ALA A 65 -22.51 9.73 -18.61
C ALA A 65 -22.36 11.07 -17.85
N LEU A 66 -22.12 12.18 -18.58
CA LEU A 66 -22.00 13.51 -17.99
C LEU A 66 -23.28 13.97 -17.26
N ARG A 67 -24.48 13.59 -17.73
CA ARG A 67 -25.73 13.87 -17.00
C ARG A 67 -25.81 13.13 -15.67
N ALA A 68 -25.31 11.90 -15.58
CA ALA A 68 -25.25 11.18 -14.31
C ALA A 68 -24.32 11.87 -13.30
N VAL A 69 -23.24 12.50 -13.78
CA VAL A 69 -22.33 13.31 -12.95
C VAL A 69 -22.96 14.65 -12.55
N PHE A 70 -23.53 15.42 -13.47
CA PHE A 70 -23.91 16.82 -13.19
C PHE A 70 -25.40 17.09 -12.97
N GLU A 71 -26.26 16.09 -13.20
CA GLU A 71 -27.71 16.17 -12.94
C GLU A 71 -28.21 15.01 -12.04
N PRO A 72 -27.53 14.65 -10.92
CA PRO A 72 -27.84 13.44 -10.15
C PRO A 72 -29.26 13.45 -9.55
N ALA A 73 -29.84 14.62 -9.29
CA ALA A 73 -31.20 14.76 -8.78
C ALA A 73 -32.32 14.73 -9.86
N SER A 74 -31.97 14.60 -11.15
CA SER A 74 -32.94 14.76 -12.25
C SER A 74 -33.81 13.54 -12.55
N GLY A 75 -33.48 12.36 -12.01
CA GLY A 75 -34.23 11.12 -12.22
C GLY A 75 -34.30 10.66 -13.69
N ALA A 76 -33.36 11.12 -14.52
CA ALA A 76 -33.38 10.94 -15.97
C ALA A 76 -32.59 9.73 -16.50
N VAL A 77 -32.27 8.76 -15.63
CA VAL A 77 -31.79 7.42 -16.03
C VAL A 77 -33.01 6.47 -16.01
N PRO A 78 -33.52 6.01 -17.16
CA PRO A 78 -34.68 5.12 -17.19
C PRO A 78 -34.30 3.68 -16.79
N ASP A 79 -35.04 3.12 -15.82
CA ASP A 79 -35.12 1.69 -15.46
C ASP A 79 -33.78 0.92 -15.29
N VAL A 80 -32.95 1.39 -14.34
CA VAL A 80 -31.99 0.63 -13.47
C VAL A 80 -31.50 1.57 -12.36
N ASP A 81 -31.26 1.18 -11.10
CA ASP A 81 -31.64 -0.02 -10.33
C ASP A 81 -31.64 0.32 -8.80
N PRO A 82 -31.90 -0.60 -7.84
CA PRO A 82 -32.06 -0.26 -6.40
C PRO A 82 -30.83 0.28 -5.66
N GLU A 83 -29.64 0.24 -6.25
CA GLU A 83 -28.41 0.80 -5.68
C GLU A 83 -27.85 1.87 -6.63
N HIS A 84 -27.98 3.14 -6.24
CA HIS A 84 -27.37 4.25 -6.98
C HIS A 84 -25.86 4.27 -6.73
N VAL A 85 -25.11 3.44 -7.47
CA VAL A 85 -23.65 3.44 -7.40
C VAL A 85 -23.13 4.77 -7.96
N PRO A 86 -22.47 5.62 -7.16
CA PRO A 86 -21.84 6.85 -7.64
C PRO A 86 -20.65 6.53 -8.54
N LEU A 87 -20.35 7.41 -9.49
CA LEU A 87 -19.09 7.32 -10.25
C LEU A 87 -17.91 7.62 -9.31
N ARG A 88 -16.73 7.10 -9.63
CA ARG A 88 -15.49 7.45 -8.93
C ARG A 88 -15.05 8.85 -9.35
N CYS A 89 -14.40 8.93 -10.50
CA CYS A 89 -13.93 10.18 -11.06
C CYS A 89 -14.65 10.47 -12.40
N ALA A 90 -14.74 11.74 -12.77
CA ALA A 90 -15.27 12.17 -14.08
C ALA A 90 -14.22 12.84 -14.99
N THR A 91 -12.94 12.84 -14.58
CA THR A 91 -11.82 13.48 -15.30
C THR A 91 -11.71 12.96 -16.73
N THR A 92 -11.70 11.65 -16.92
CA THR A 92 -11.65 11.00 -18.24
C THR A 92 -12.89 11.26 -19.10
N LEU A 93 -14.08 11.36 -18.51
CA LEU A 93 -15.31 11.77 -19.20
C LEU A 93 -15.22 13.21 -19.73
N ILE A 94 -14.87 14.16 -18.87
CA ILE A 94 -14.78 15.59 -19.21
C ILE A 94 -13.67 15.80 -20.23
N ARG A 95 -12.49 15.20 -20.03
CA ARG A 95 -11.37 15.20 -20.98
C ARG A 95 -11.81 14.70 -22.35
N SER A 96 -12.51 13.56 -22.40
CA SER A 96 -13.00 12.96 -23.66
C SER A 96 -14.13 13.73 -24.35
N ALA A 97 -14.88 14.52 -23.60
CA ALA A 97 -15.88 15.47 -24.12
C ALA A 97 -15.24 16.76 -24.65
N ARG A 98 -14.14 17.23 -24.04
CA ARG A 98 -13.38 18.42 -24.46
C ARG A 98 -12.39 18.16 -25.61
N LYS A 99 -12.11 16.90 -25.99
CA LYS A 99 -11.35 16.57 -27.23
C LYS A 99 -12.05 17.17 -28.47
N THR A 100 -11.27 17.61 -29.46
CA THR A 100 -11.79 18.25 -30.69
C THR A 100 -12.59 17.31 -31.61
N ASP A 101 -12.41 16.00 -31.45
CA ASP A 101 -13.09 14.93 -32.16
C ASP A 101 -14.24 14.30 -31.36
N SER A 102 -14.64 14.89 -30.22
CA SER A 102 -15.62 14.31 -29.30
C SER A 102 -17.01 14.05 -29.91
N GLY A 103 -17.33 14.72 -31.02
CA GLY A 103 -18.62 14.63 -31.71
C GLY A 103 -19.73 15.44 -31.03
N LEU A 104 -19.42 16.21 -29.98
CA LEU A 104 -20.38 17.09 -29.31
C LEU A 104 -20.72 18.31 -30.18
N SER A 105 -22.01 18.63 -30.24
CA SER A 105 -22.50 19.88 -30.82
C SER A 105 -22.16 21.08 -29.95
N ALA A 106 -22.15 22.29 -30.52
CA ALA A 106 -21.90 23.53 -29.78
C ALA A 106 -22.87 23.73 -28.58
N ALA A 107 -24.10 23.21 -28.66
CA ALA A 107 -25.05 23.25 -27.55
C ALA A 107 -24.70 22.25 -26.43
N GLN A 108 -24.16 21.08 -26.76
CA GLN A 108 -23.66 20.11 -25.78
C GLN A 108 -22.37 20.61 -25.10
N ILE A 109 -21.47 21.25 -25.85
CA ILE A 109 -20.28 21.91 -25.28
C ILE A 109 -20.71 23.05 -24.33
N GLN A 110 -21.66 23.89 -24.75
CA GLN A 110 -22.20 24.95 -23.89
C GLN A 110 -22.89 24.40 -22.63
N GLN A 111 -23.50 23.21 -22.68
CA GLN A 111 -24.06 22.53 -21.51
C GLN A 111 -22.95 22.03 -20.57
N LEU A 112 -21.90 21.41 -21.11
CA LEU A 112 -20.72 21.00 -20.34
C LEU A 112 -20.08 22.20 -19.63
N ASP A 113 -19.88 23.31 -20.34
CA ASP A 113 -19.29 24.55 -19.80
C ASP A 113 -20.16 25.19 -18.69
N GLN A 114 -21.47 24.94 -18.68
CA GLN A 114 -22.38 25.35 -17.60
C GLN A 114 -22.32 24.42 -16.39
N TRP A 115 -22.29 23.10 -16.61
CA TRP A 115 -22.17 22.12 -15.52
C TRP A 115 -20.85 22.25 -14.76
N THR A 116 -19.79 22.62 -15.48
CA THR A 116 -18.43 22.74 -14.94
C THR A 116 -18.07 24.14 -14.45
N ASP A 117 -18.89 25.17 -14.68
CA ASP A 117 -18.51 26.59 -14.49
C ASP A 117 -17.22 26.98 -15.30
N PHE A 118 -17.02 26.45 -16.51
CA PHE A 118 -15.75 26.58 -17.29
C PHE A 118 -15.45 28.00 -17.78
N ALA A 119 -16.47 28.75 -18.21
CA ALA A 119 -16.29 30.06 -18.87
C ALA A 119 -16.55 31.29 -17.96
N GLN A 120 -17.00 31.05 -16.73
CA GLN A 120 -17.44 32.09 -15.79
C GLN A 120 -17.23 31.64 -14.32
N PRO A 121 -16.05 31.83 -13.71
CA PRO A 121 -15.90 31.82 -12.24
C PRO A 121 -16.55 33.06 -11.59
N ALA A 122 -17.63 33.58 -12.20
CA ALA A 122 -18.30 34.81 -11.85
C ALA A 122 -19.29 34.59 -10.71
N ARG A 123 -18.74 34.21 -9.55
CA ARG A 123 -19.31 34.39 -8.21
C ARG A 123 -20.84 34.25 -8.15
N ARG A 124 -21.28 33.00 -8.03
CA ARG A 124 -22.27 32.70 -7.00
C ARG A 124 -21.77 33.30 -5.67
N ALA A 125 -22.66 33.60 -4.71
CA ALA A 125 -22.22 34.11 -3.41
C ALA A 125 -21.56 32.97 -2.59
N SER A 126 -20.35 32.57 -3.01
CA SER A 126 -19.55 31.53 -2.41
C SER A 126 -18.58 32.09 -1.37
N ASN A 127 -18.26 31.23 -0.42
CA ASN A 127 -17.21 31.47 0.55
C ASN A 127 -15.95 30.80 0.02
N ILE A 128 -14.79 31.41 0.28
CA ILE A 128 -13.49 30.82 -0.05
C ILE A 128 -12.76 30.60 1.28
N TYR A 129 -12.46 29.34 1.56
CA TYR A 129 -11.55 28.94 2.61
C TYR A 129 -10.15 28.75 2.02
N LEU A 130 -9.11 29.17 2.75
CA LEU A 130 -7.73 28.85 2.43
C LEU A 130 -7.28 27.74 3.37
N SER A 131 -6.73 26.67 2.81
CA SER A 131 -6.23 25.53 3.59
C SER A 131 -5.06 25.93 4.49
N SER A 132 -4.77 25.11 5.51
CA SER A 132 -3.89 25.47 6.63
C SER A 132 -2.43 25.74 6.25
N ALA A 133 -1.88 25.05 5.24
CA ALA A 133 -0.55 25.35 4.69
C ALA A 133 -0.61 26.32 3.49
N GLY A 134 -1.81 26.63 3.00
CA GLY A 134 -2.06 27.62 1.95
C GLY A 134 -1.95 27.08 0.52
N HIS A 135 -1.86 25.76 0.33
CA HIS A 135 -1.80 25.16 -1.01
C HIS A 135 -3.12 25.25 -1.77
N PHE A 136 -4.27 25.35 -1.10
CA PHE A 136 -5.60 25.27 -1.71
C PHE A 136 -6.51 26.46 -1.37
N ALA A 137 -7.32 26.87 -2.36
CA ALA A 137 -8.46 27.77 -2.21
C ALA A 137 -9.75 26.99 -2.49
N ILE A 138 -10.52 26.74 -1.42
CA ILE A 138 -11.70 25.89 -1.43
C ILE A 138 -12.96 26.78 -1.50
N ASP A 139 -13.60 26.78 -2.67
CA ASP A 139 -14.86 27.49 -2.94
C ASP A 139 -16.06 26.61 -2.55
N TYR A 140 -16.89 27.11 -1.64
CA TYR A 140 -18.06 26.41 -1.15
C TYR A 140 -19.29 27.32 -0.99
N LEU A 141 -20.47 26.69 -1.04
CA LEU A 141 -21.75 27.34 -0.84
C LEU A 141 -22.41 26.80 0.43
N THR A 142 -23.17 27.65 1.12
CA THR A 142 -23.98 27.25 2.31
C THR A 142 -25.49 27.26 2.02
N THR A 143 -25.88 27.55 0.77
CA THR A 143 -27.26 27.52 0.28
C THR A 143 -27.32 27.12 -1.20
N GLY A 144 -28.47 26.62 -1.66
CA GLY A 144 -28.64 26.12 -3.03
C GLY A 144 -28.36 24.61 -3.15
N ALA A 145 -28.32 24.09 -4.37
CA ALA A 145 -28.12 22.65 -4.61
C ALA A 145 -26.71 22.17 -4.22
N ASP A 146 -25.71 23.03 -4.40
CA ASP A 146 -24.29 22.80 -4.11
C ASP A 146 -23.90 23.10 -2.65
N SER A 147 -24.86 23.27 -1.74
CA SER A 147 -24.55 23.64 -0.36
C SER A 147 -23.85 22.51 0.39
N VAL A 148 -22.76 22.80 1.09
CA VAL A 148 -22.23 21.93 2.15
C VAL A 148 -23.10 22.02 3.40
N SER A 149 -22.94 21.06 4.32
CA SER A 149 -23.47 21.19 5.68
C SER A 149 -22.97 22.48 6.33
N THR A 150 -23.83 23.18 7.07
CA THR A 150 -23.46 24.43 7.79
C THR A 150 -23.10 24.18 9.26
N THR A 151 -22.80 22.94 9.64
CA THR A 151 -22.31 22.60 10.98
C THR A 151 -20.87 23.09 11.12
N ASP A 152 -20.58 23.83 12.19
CA ASP A 152 -19.30 24.49 12.53
C ASP A 152 -19.17 24.36 14.05
N THR A 153 -18.42 23.37 14.50
CA THR A 153 -18.37 22.95 15.91
C THR A 153 -16.97 22.52 16.37
N THR A 154 -16.16 21.92 15.49
CA THR A 154 -14.95 21.21 15.86
C THR A 154 -13.85 21.42 14.80
N PRO A 155 -13.16 22.58 14.80
CA PRO A 155 -13.30 23.70 15.74
C PRO A 155 -14.39 24.70 15.30
N ALA A 156 -15.11 25.30 16.25
CA ALA A 156 -16.09 26.35 15.98
C ALA A 156 -15.42 27.68 15.53
N ASN A 157 -14.99 27.77 14.27
CA ASN A 157 -14.09 28.80 13.74
C ASN A 157 -14.74 29.72 12.68
N GLY A 158 -15.98 29.46 12.26
CA GLY A 158 -16.69 30.19 11.21
C GLY A 158 -16.62 29.54 9.82
N ILE A 159 -15.93 28.41 9.69
CA ILE A 159 -15.83 27.52 8.53
C ILE A 159 -16.60 26.25 8.88
N PRO A 160 -17.41 25.67 7.96
CA PRO A 160 -18.11 24.43 8.29
C PRO A 160 -17.13 23.27 8.49
N ASP A 161 -17.42 22.40 9.47
CA ASP A 161 -16.58 21.24 9.86
C ASP A 161 -16.16 20.39 8.63
N PHE A 162 -17.08 20.21 7.67
CA PHE A 162 -16.81 19.48 6.42
C PHE A 162 -15.79 20.18 5.51
N VAL A 163 -15.76 21.52 5.48
CA VAL A 163 -14.80 22.29 4.68
C VAL A 163 -13.41 22.25 5.30
N ASP A 164 -13.32 22.30 6.63
CA ASP A 164 -12.05 22.04 7.33
C ASP A 164 -11.55 20.61 7.07
N GLN A 165 -12.42 19.60 7.11
CA GLN A 165 -12.07 18.21 6.76
C GLN A 165 -11.55 18.08 5.32
N VAL A 166 -12.18 18.74 4.34
CA VAL A 166 -11.66 18.81 2.96
C VAL A 166 -10.27 19.45 2.92
N GLY A 167 -10.07 20.54 3.67
CA GLY A 167 -8.77 21.22 3.78
C GLY A 167 -7.67 20.31 4.33
N VAL A 168 -7.95 19.61 5.44
CA VAL A 168 -7.03 18.63 6.04
C VAL A 168 -6.72 17.50 5.05
N ALA A 169 -7.73 16.94 4.39
CA ALA A 169 -7.53 15.85 3.46
C ALA A 169 -6.67 16.23 2.24
N LEU A 170 -6.85 17.45 1.70
CA LEU A 170 -6.06 17.94 0.57
C LEU A 170 -4.61 18.28 0.97
N GLU A 171 -4.39 18.90 2.13
CA GLU A 171 -3.04 19.22 2.61
C GLU A 171 -2.24 17.96 2.94
N PHE A 172 -2.89 16.96 3.53
CA PHE A 172 -2.31 15.64 3.79
C PHE A 172 -1.93 14.90 2.49
N SER A 173 -2.81 14.93 1.48
CA SER A 173 -2.52 14.43 0.14
C SER A 173 -1.36 15.18 -0.52
N TRP A 174 -1.27 16.51 -0.36
CA TRP A 174 -0.15 17.28 -0.89
C TRP A 174 1.17 16.84 -0.24
N THR A 175 1.23 16.79 1.09
CA THR A 175 2.46 16.43 1.82
C THR A 175 2.94 15.02 1.47
N THR A 176 2.06 14.04 1.33
CA THR A 176 2.50 12.69 0.92
C THR A 176 2.85 12.65 -0.57
N GLN A 177 1.98 13.07 -1.49
CA GLN A 177 2.25 12.97 -2.94
C GLN A 177 3.45 13.80 -3.39
N VAL A 178 3.54 15.05 -2.93
CA VAL A 178 4.52 16.04 -3.40
C VAL A 178 5.76 16.06 -2.52
N ASP A 179 5.61 16.21 -1.21
CA ASP A 179 6.78 16.42 -0.33
C ASP A 179 7.51 15.12 0.04
N GLN A 180 6.78 14.00 0.19
CA GLN A 180 7.35 12.69 0.58
C GLN A 180 7.65 11.78 -0.62
N LEU A 181 6.66 11.55 -1.49
CA LEU A 181 6.79 10.69 -2.66
C LEU A 181 7.36 11.42 -3.88
N GLY A 182 7.44 12.76 -3.83
CA GLY A 182 8.16 13.58 -4.80
C GLY A 182 7.53 13.67 -6.20
N PHE A 183 6.23 13.39 -6.34
CA PHE A 183 5.51 13.57 -7.60
C PHE A 183 5.32 15.06 -7.91
N ASP A 184 5.15 15.39 -9.19
CA ASP A 184 4.92 16.78 -9.59
C ASP A 184 3.63 17.33 -8.96
N PRO A 185 3.68 18.50 -8.28
CA PRO A 185 2.49 19.23 -7.92
C PRO A 185 1.86 19.88 -9.17
N PRO A 186 0.56 20.25 -9.14
CA PRO A 186 0.03 21.19 -10.12
C PRO A 186 0.82 22.51 -10.10
N ASP A 187 1.11 23.09 -11.26
CA ASP A 187 1.79 24.40 -11.37
C ASP A 187 0.88 25.53 -10.91
N THR A 188 0.79 25.77 -9.60
CA THR A 188 -0.14 26.78 -9.05
C THR A 188 0.25 28.23 -9.38
N GLY A 189 1.33 28.48 -10.12
CA GLY A 189 1.78 29.82 -10.48
C GLY A 189 2.06 30.75 -9.29
N GLY A 190 2.21 30.19 -8.07
CA GLY A 190 2.41 30.94 -6.83
C GLY A 190 1.12 31.45 -6.16
N VAL A 191 -0.06 30.90 -6.48
CA VAL A 191 -1.31 31.11 -5.72
C VAL A 191 -1.84 29.77 -5.18
N PRO A 192 -2.83 29.76 -4.26
CA PRO A 192 -3.49 28.52 -3.86
C PRO A 192 -4.29 27.91 -5.02
N TYR A 193 -4.22 26.59 -5.18
CA TYR A 193 -4.88 25.82 -6.23
C TYR A 193 -6.41 25.77 -6.04
N GLU A 194 -7.19 25.87 -7.12
CA GLU A 194 -8.66 25.99 -7.06
C GLU A 194 -9.32 24.63 -6.80
N VAL A 195 -10.15 24.57 -5.75
CA VAL A 195 -11.01 23.42 -5.43
C VAL A 195 -12.45 23.91 -5.26
N LEU A 196 -13.40 23.29 -5.96
CA LEU A 196 -14.82 23.62 -5.90
C LEU A 196 -15.59 22.51 -5.19
N LEU A 197 -16.42 22.85 -4.19
CA LEU A 197 -17.36 21.90 -3.59
C LEU A 197 -18.73 22.00 -4.29
N ARG A 198 -19.18 20.92 -4.93
CA ARG A 198 -20.38 20.89 -5.78
C ARG A 198 -21.21 19.61 -5.62
N SER A 199 -22.49 19.67 -5.97
CA SER A 199 -23.43 18.55 -5.94
C SER A 199 -23.31 17.70 -7.21
N ILE A 200 -22.25 16.88 -7.25
CA ILE A 200 -21.93 15.97 -8.35
C ILE A 200 -22.26 14.52 -7.99
N GLY A 201 -22.51 13.70 -9.01
CA GLY A 201 -22.81 12.27 -8.94
C GLY A 201 -21.58 11.37 -8.88
N SER A 202 -20.39 11.91 -9.13
CA SER A 202 -19.11 11.25 -8.85
C SER A 202 -18.64 11.51 -7.41
N TYR A 203 -17.51 10.92 -7.00
CA TYR A 203 -16.77 11.30 -5.79
C TYR A 203 -16.01 12.62 -6.04
N GLY A 204 -15.32 12.72 -7.18
CA GLY A 204 -14.59 13.92 -7.60
C GLY A 204 -14.55 14.09 -9.12
N THR A 205 -13.89 15.16 -9.55
CA THR A 205 -13.27 15.28 -10.88
C THR A 205 -12.25 16.41 -10.93
N THR A 206 -11.19 16.19 -11.70
CA THR A 206 -10.21 17.18 -12.10
C THR A 206 -10.48 17.55 -13.54
N GLU A 207 -10.51 18.85 -13.85
CA GLU A 207 -10.75 19.30 -15.22
C GLU A 207 -9.80 20.42 -15.63
N LEU A 208 -9.70 20.63 -16.94
CA LEU A 208 -9.02 21.80 -17.49
C LEU A 208 -9.72 23.09 -17.04
N SER A 209 -8.96 24.03 -16.50
CA SER A 209 -9.41 25.38 -16.19
C SER A 209 -8.44 26.39 -16.83
N PRO A 210 -8.74 26.90 -18.05
CA PRO A 210 -7.86 27.82 -18.77
C PRO A 210 -7.64 29.18 -18.09
N GLY A 211 -8.43 29.49 -17.06
CA GLY A 211 -8.27 30.68 -16.23
C GLY A 211 -7.51 30.45 -14.92
N SER A 212 -7.27 29.19 -14.54
CA SER A 212 -6.57 28.84 -13.30
C SER A 212 -5.07 28.64 -13.56
N PRO A 213 -4.19 29.15 -12.68
CA PRO A 213 -2.80 28.72 -12.63
C PRO A 213 -2.72 27.19 -12.51
N GLY A 214 -1.92 26.56 -13.36
CA GLY A 214 -1.80 25.10 -13.48
C GLY A 214 -2.66 24.49 -14.59
N GLY A 215 -3.52 25.31 -15.22
CA GLY A 215 -4.37 24.88 -16.35
C GLY A 215 -5.45 23.87 -15.97
N THR A 216 -5.58 23.54 -14.69
CA THR A 216 -6.51 22.56 -14.11
C THR A 216 -7.13 23.09 -12.82
N ARG A 217 -8.18 22.41 -12.35
CA ARG A 217 -8.78 22.57 -11.01
C ARG A 217 -9.43 21.27 -10.57
N ILE A 218 -9.74 21.16 -9.28
CA ILE A 218 -10.51 20.04 -8.72
C ILE A 218 -11.94 20.48 -8.41
N ILE A 219 -12.89 19.57 -8.64
CA ILE A 219 -14.27 19.65 -8.15
C ILE A 219 -14.51 18.42 -7.27
N LEU A 220 -14.71 18.62 -5.97
CA LEU A 220 -15.07 17.57 -5.03
C LEU A 220 -16.58 17.62 -4.74
N ARG A 221 -17.12 16.46 -4.35
CA ARG A 221 -18.51 16.35 -3.90
C ARG A 221 -18.75 17.16 -2.62
N ASN A 222 -19.89 17.83 -2.53
CA ASN A 222 -20.28 18.68 -1.39
C ASN A 222 -20.78 17.90 -0.15
N ASN A 223 -20.86 16.57 -0.22
CA ASN A 223 -21.13 15.64 0.89
C ASN A 223 -20.71 14.22 0.47
N TYR A 224 -20.26 13.39 1.40
CA TYR A 224 -19.88 11.99 1.16
C TYR A 224 -20.81 10.98 1.88
N ASP A 225 -21.96 11.46 2.36
CA ASP A 225 -22.96 10.63 3.04
C ASP A 225 -23.63 9.64 2.09
N GLY A 226 -23.81 8.39 2.55
CA GLY A 226 -24.53 7.35 1.81
C GLY A 226 -23.77 6.77 0.61
N LEU A 227 -22.48 7.08 0.47
CA LEU A 227 -21.59 6.42 -0.49
C LEU A 227 -21.23 4.99 -0.02
N PRO A 228 -20.72 4.12 -0.90
CA PRO A 228 -20.32 2.75 -0.55
C PRO A 228 -19.32 2.68 0.62
N ALA A 229 -19.41 1.59 1.40
CA ALA A 229 -18.57 1.37 2.57
C ALA A 229 -17.10 1.09 2.20
N ASN A 230 -16.20 1.53 3.09
CA ASN A 230 -14.77 1.28 3.09
C ASN A 230 -14.30 1.15 4.55
N GLU A 231 -13.01 0.84 4.76
CA GLU A 231 -12.47 0.39 6.05
C GLU A 231 -12.00 1.53 6.98
N ASP A 232 -12.17 2.79 6.55
CA ASP A 232 -11.71 3.96 7.30
C ASP A 232 -12.27 3.99 8.75
N PRO A 233 -11.39 4.09 9.78
CA PRO A 233 -11.81 4.04 11.19
C PRO A 233 -12.66 5.23 11.64
N ASP A 234 -12.57 6.37 10.95
CA ASP A 234 -13.41 7.56 11.17
C ASP A 234 -14.75 7.48 10.41
N GLY A 235 -14.96 6.42 9.64
CA GLY A 235 -16.20 6.07 8.95
C GLY A 235 -16.19 6.41 7.46
N SER A 236 -16.98 5.65 6.69
CA SER A 236 -16.76 5.58 5.24
C SER A 236 -17.02 6.87 4.44
N ALA A 237 -17.75 7.84 4.99
CA ALA A 237 -17.87 9.17 4.40
C ALA A 237 -16.56 9.97 4.48
N ILE A 238 -15.80 9.81 5.58
CA ILE A 238 -14.46 10.41 5.74
C ILE A 238 -13.46 9.67 4.86
N GLY A 239 -13.48 8.34 4.86
CA GLY A 239 -12.65 7.54 3.94
C GLY A 239 -12.89 7.90 2.47
N ALA A 240 -14.15 8.06 2.06
CA ALA A 240 -14.52 8.47 0.71
C ALA A 240 -14.01 9.89 0.37
N LEU A 241 -14.09 10.85 1.30
CA LEU A 241 -13.50 12.18 1.13
C LEU A 241 -11.97 12.12 0.99
N ARG A 242 -11.30 11.36 1.86
CA ARG A 242 -9.84 11.18 1.89
C ARG A 242 -9.33 10.68 0.54
N VAL A 243 -9.84 9.53 0.08
CA VAL A 243 -9.41 8.96 -1.22
C VAL A 243 -9.73 9.90 -2.39
N SER A 244 -10.84 10.64 -2.36
CA SER A 244 -11.16 11.64 -3.39
C SER A 244 -10.15 12.78 -3.44
N ALA A 245 -9.72 13.28 -2.28
CA ALA A 245 -8.71 14.33 -2.20
C ALA A 245 -7.35 13.85 -2.73
N ALA A 246 -6.97 12.60 -2.47
CA ALA A 246 -5.77 11.99 -3.04
C ALA A 246 -5.87 11.78 -4.55
N HIS A 247 -6.93 11.12 -5.02
CA HIS A 247 -7.19 10.78 -6.41
C HIS A 247 -7.19 12.02 -7.33
N GLU A 248 -7.91 13.07 -6.95
CA GLU A 248 -8.05 14.26 -7.78
C GLU A 248 -6.81 15.17 -7.73
N LEU A 249 -6.11 15.24 -6.58
CA LEU A 249 -4.80 15.88 -6.55
C LEU A 249 -3.80 15.15 -7.45
N ARG A 250 -3.87 13.81 -7.50
CA ARG A 250 -2.99 13.01 -8.34
C ARG A 250 -3.22 13.34 -9.82
N HIS A 251 -4.46 13.43 -10.27
CA HIS A 251 -4.78 13.89 -11.63
C HIS A 251 -4.23 15.28 -11.97
N ALA A 252 -4.26 16.22 -11.02
CA ALA A 252 -3.68 17.56 -11.22
C ALA A 252 -2.15 17.49 -11.40
N GLY A 253 -1.46 16.65 -10.63
CA GLY A 253 -0.03 16.37 -10.79
C GLY A 253 0.31 15.65 -12.09
N GLN A 254 -0.47 14.64 -12.49
CA GLN A 254 -0.32 13.96 -13.80
C GLN A 254 -0.42 14.96 -14.96
N PHE A 255 -1.33 15.96 -14.87
CA PHE A 255 -1.42 17.01 -15.88
C PHE A 255 -0.15 17.88 -15.92
N ALA A 256 0.42 18.23 -14.77
CA ALA A 256 1.70 18.94 -14.71
C ALA A 256 2.86 18.11 -15.30
N THR A 257 2.87 16.79 -15.09
CA THR A 257 3.90 15.89 -15.63
C THR A 257 3.81 15.71 -17.16
N SER A 258 2.64 15.31 -17.67
CA SER A 258 2.48 14.80 -19.05
C SER A 258 1.47 15.58 -19.91
N ALA A 259 0.79 16.58 -19.35
CA ALA A 259 -0.42 17.20 -19.91
C ALA A 259 -1.55 16.19 -20.22
N TRP A 260 -1.63 15.10 -19.43
CA TRP A 260 -2.46 13.92 -19.70
C TRP A 260 -2.25 13.38 -21.13
N SER A 261 -1.03 12.94 -21.42
CA SER A 261 -0.70 12.29 -22.71
C SER A 261 -1.25 10.86 -22.83
N GLU A 262 -1.59 10.26 -21.68
CA GLU A 262 -2.02 8.87 -21.50
C GLU A 262 -3.49 8.75 -21.94
N THR A 263 -3.77 8.05 -23.04
CA THR A 263 -5.14 7.91 -23.60
C THR A 263 -6.02 6.96 -22.76
N GLY A 264 -7.34 6.96 -22.97
CA GLY A 264 -8.26 6.13 -22.19
C GLY A 264 -8.19 6.37 -20.66
N LEU A 265 -8.31 5.28 -19.89
CA LEU A 265 -8.42 5.28 -18.43
C LEU A 265 -7.09 5.02 -17.68
N TRP A 266 -5.95 4.98 -18.38
CA TRP A 266 -4.62 4.75 -17.76
C TRP A 266 -4.27 5.74 -16.63
N ILE A 267 -4.84 6.95 -16.64
CA ILE A 267 -4.67 7.94 -15.57
C ILE A 267 -5.46 7.63 -14.29
N GLU A 268 -6.51 6.83 -14.40
CA GLU A 268 -7.33 6.38 -13.26
C GLU A 268 -6.58 5.30 -12.46
N LEU A 269 -5.81 4.44 -13.14
CA LEU A 269 -4.98 3.39 -12.53
C LEU A 269 -4.03 3.96 -11.46
N ASP A 270 -3.19 4.93 -11.84
CA ASP A 270 -2.23 5.60 -10.96
C ASP A 270 -2.91 6.52 -9.94
N ALA A 271 -4.09 7.06 -10.26
CA ALA A 271 -4.88 7.82 -9.29
C ALA A 271 -5.45 6.91 -8.18
N VAL A 272 -5.87 5.69 -8.50
CA VAL A 272 -6.34 4.68 -7.53
C VAL A 272 -5.19 4.09 -6.72
N TRP A 273 -4.06 3.74 -7.34
CA TRP A 273 -2.86 3.34 -6.58
C TRP A 273 -2.44 4.45 -5.58
N MET A 274 -2.58 5.72 -5.97
CA MET A 274 -2.31 6.85 -5.07
C MET A 274 -3.34 7.03 -3.95
N GLU A 275 -4.60 6.55 -4.10
CA GLU A 275 -5.56 6.55 -2.98
C GLU A 275 -4.98 5.80 -1.78
N ASP A 276 -4.36 4.65 -2.05
CA ASP A 276 -3.75 3.75 -1.07
C ASP A 276 -2.42 4.29 -0.51
N GLN A 277 -1.53 4.81 -1.36
CA GLN A 277 -0.26 5.38 -0.87
C GLN A 277 -0.44 6.59 0.07
N VAL A 278 -1.55 7.32 -0.07
CA VAL A 278 -1.92 8.40 0.85
C VAL A 278 -2.72 7.87 2.03
N TYR A 279 -3.72 7.01 1.80
CA TYR A 279 -4.72 6.61 2.79
C TYR A 279 -4.92 5.09 2.87
N ASP A 280 -3.80 4.37 3.04
CA ASP A 280 -3.62 2.92 3.34
C ASP A 280 -4.75 2.34 4.22
N GLN A 281 -5.16 3.05 5.27
CA GLN A 281 -6.21 2.57 6.20
C GLN A 281 -7.64 2.54 5.63
N VAL A 282 -7.88 3.04 4.42
CA VAL A 282 -9.23 3.18 3.85
C VAL A 282 -9.63 1.96 3.03
N ASN A 283 -8.70 1.34 2.30
CA ASN A 283 -8.96 0.16 1.47
C ASN A 283 -10.17 0.27 0.51
N ASP A 284 -10.48 1.49 0.05
CA ASP A 284 -11.66 1.72 -0.78
C ASP A 284 -11.56 0.97 -2.13
N TYR A 285 -10.33 0.82 -2.65
CA TYR A 285 -10.03 0.17 -3.92
C TYR A 285 -10.30 -1.35 -3.96
N TYR A 286 -10.36 -2.02 -2.81
CA TYR A 286 -10.63 -3.47 -2.71
C TYR A 286 -11.89 -3.90 -3.47
N ARG A 287 -12.90 -3.02 -3.53
CA ARG A 287 -14.16 -3.28 -4.26
C ARG A 287 -13.92 -3.57 -5.75
N PHE A 288 -12.92 -2.95 -6.36
CA PHE A 288 -12.58 -3.15 -7.77
C PHE A 288 -11.95 -4.53 -8.01
N LEU A 289 -11.19 -5.05 -7.03
CA LEU A 289 -10.51 -6.34 -7.16
C LEU A 289 -11.48 -7.52 -7.34
N SER A 290 -12.73 -7.37 -6.87
CA SER A 290 -13.75 -8.43 -6.85
C SER A 290 -14.39 -8.78 -8.20
N SER A 291 -14.27 -7.91 -9.22
CA SER A 291 -14.91 -8.10 -10.53
C SER A 291 -14.16 -7.36 -11.64
N ASN A 292 -13.93 -8.03 -12.78
CA ASN A 292 -13.20 -7.51 -13.93
C ASN A 292 -11.78 -6.98 -13.60
N SER A 293 -11.11 -7.53 -12.58
CA SER A 293 -9.72 -7.23 -12.25
C SER A 293 -8.73 -8.29 -12.78
N PRO A 294 -7.41 -8.01 -12.78
CA PRO A 294 -6.38 -9.02 -13.02
C PRO A 294 -6.40 -10.21 -12.06
N ILE A 295 -7.07 -10.12 -10.90
CA ILE A 295 -7.28 -11.22 -9.94
C ILE A 295 -8.57 -12.00 -10.27
N SER A 296 -9.70 -11.30 -10.44
CA SER A 296 -11.01 -11.93 -10.64
C SER A 296 -11.26 -12.38 -12.08
N SER A 297 -10.53 -11.83 -13.04
CA SER A 297 -10.72 -12.03 -14.48
C SER A 297 -9.37 -12.08 -15.23
N PRO A 298 -8.41 -12.91 -14.79
CA PRO A 298 -7.02 -12.92 -15.29
C PRO A 298 -6.90 -13.21 -16.79
N TRP A 299 -7.96 -13.71 -17.44
CA TRP A 299 -8.00 -13.99 -18.87
C TRP A 299 -8.33 -12.79 -19.75
N LEU A 300 -8.68 -11.63 -19.18
CA LEU A 300 -8.79 -10.38 -19.92
C LEU A 300 -7.40 -9.74 -20.04
N PRO A 301 -7.10 -9.06 -21.17
CA PRO A 301 -5.92 -8.22 -21.26
C PRO A 301 -5.88 -7.15 -20.16
N LEU A 302 -4.69 -6.85 -19.64
CA LEU A 302 -4.46 -5.71 -18.74
C LEU A 302 -4.93 -4.37 -19.35
N ASP A 303 -4.98 -4.27 -20.68
CA ASP A 303 -5.47 -3.13 -21.43
C ASP A 303 -6.79 -3.41 -22.19
N ASP A 304 -7.67 -4.27 -21.65
CA ASP A 304 -8.97 -4.57 -22.29
C ASP A 304 -9.77 -3.29 -22.59
N GLY A 305 -10.50 -3.29 -23.70
CA GLY A 305 -11.13 -2.09 -24.26
C GLY A 305 -10.16 -1.04 -24.84
N GLY A 306 -8.84 -1.20 -24.66
CA GLY A 306 -7.78 -0.32 -25.17
C GLY A 306 -7.07 0.53 -24.10
N SER A 307 -7.37 0.32 -22.82
CA SER A 307 -6.66 0.93 -21.68
C SER A 307 -7.03 0.23 -20.37
N ALA A 308 -6.06 0.10 -19.46
CA ALA A 308 -6.35 -0.26 -18.08
C ALA A 308 -7.18 0.81 -17.35
N SER A 309 -7.77 0.46 -16.20
CA SER A 309 -8.72 1.27 -15.44
C SER A 309 -8.52 1.09 -13.91
N TYR A 310 -9.57 1.34 -13.11
CA TYR A 310 -9.56 1.23 -11.64
C TYR A 310 -9.07 -0.11 -11.09
N PRO A 311 -9.57 -1.29 -11.53
CA PRO A 311 -9.15 -2.58 -10.95
C PRO A 311 -7.72 -2.98 -11.32
N GLU A 312 -7.13 -2.38 -12.36
CA GLU A 312 -5.75 -2.63 -12.77
C GLU A 312 -4.70 -1.87 -11.94
N CYS A 313 -5.10 -1.06 -10.95
CA CYS A 313 -4.17 -0.44 -9.97
C CYS A 313 -3.22 -1.46 -9.35
N ILE A 314 -3.67 -2.71 -9.20
CA ILE A 314 -2.88 -3.86 -8.72
C ILE A 314 -1.60 -4.11 -9.53
N PHE A 315 -1.53 -3.67 -10.79
CA PHE A 315 -0.32 -3.69 -11.60
C PHE A 315 0.75 -2.72 -11.06
N GLU A 316 0.36 -1.52 -10.61
CA GLU A 316 1.30 -0.60 -9.97
C GLU A 316 1.66 -1.03 -8.55
N HIS A 317 0.74 -1.62 -7.77
CA HIS A 317 1.11 -2.29 -6.51
C HIS A 317 2.13 -3.43 -6.74
N TRP A 318 2.07 -4.15 -7.87
CA TRP A 318 3.07 -5.17 -8.23
C TRP A 318 4.41 -4.54 -8.65
N ILE A 319 4.38 -3.48 -9.46
CA ILE A 319 5.59 -2.70 -9.79
C ILE A 319 6.24 -2.18 -8.51
N GLU A 320 5.45 -1.65 -7.57
CA GLU A 320 5.93 -1.17 -6.27
C GLU A 320 6.53 -2.31 -5.43
N ALA A 321 5.88 -3.47 -5.37
CA ALA A 321 6.42 -4.65 -4.68
C ALA A 321 7.73 -5.19 -5.30
N ARG A 322 8.06 -4.79 -6.54
CA ARG A 322 9.28 -5.19 -7.26
C ARG A 322 10.36 -4.11 -7.32
N LEU A 323 9.99 -2.84 -7.43
CA LEU A 323 10.89 -1.69 -7.68
C LEU A 323 10.78 -0.58 -6.63
N GLY A 324 9.84 -0.68 -5.68
CA GLY A 324 9.40 0.42 -4.84
C GLY A 324 8.69 1.52 -5.63
N VAL A 325 8.29 2.58 -4.91
CA VAL A 325 7.65 3.77 -5.49
C VAL A 325 8.50 4.43 -6.58
N ASP A 326 9.83 4.30 -6.52
CA ASP A 326 10.76 4.79 -7.54
C ASP A 326 10.53 4.16 -8.93
N GLY A 327 9.90 2.98 -9.03
CA GLY A 327 9.44 2.42 -10.30
C GLY A 327 8.34 3.28 -10.95
N ILE A 328 7.35 3.69 -10.17
CA ILE A 328 6.24 4.55 -10.62
C ILE A 328 6.75 5.95 -10.96
N ARG A 329 7.64 6.51 -10.14
CA ARG A 329 8.31 7.79 -10.41
C ARG A 329 9.08 7.77 -11.73
N GLN A 330 9.83 6.70 -12.02
CA GLN A 330 10.55 6.52 -13.28
C GLN A 330 9.60 6.43 -14.49
N TYR A 331 8.44 5.78 -14.33
CA TYR A 331 7.40 5.75 -15.37
C TYR A 331 6.89 7.17 -15.69
N TRP A 332 6.59 7.99 -14.68
CA TRP A 332 6.12 9.36 -14.88
C TRP A 332 7.16 10.30 -15.49
N GLU A 333 8.44 10.18 -15.10
CA GLU A 333 9.53 10.88 -15.79
C GLU A 333 9.68 10.43 -17.26
N ARG A 334 9.43 9.16 -17.56
CA ARG A 334 9.36 8.68 -18.94
C ARG A 334 8.17 9.27 -19.69
N ARG A 335 6.98 9.35 -19.08
CA ARG A 335 5.80 10.02 -19.68
C ARG A 335 6.08 11.49 -20.02
N ARG A 336 6.73 12.22 -19.10
CA ARG A 336 7.20 13.60 -19.32
C ARG A 336 8.13 13.71 -20.54
N ALA A 337 9.09 12.79 -20.67
CA ALA A 337 10.07 12.79 -21.75
C ALA A 337 9.52 12.29 -23.10
N MET A 338 8.55 11.37 -23.08
CA MET A 338 8.05 10.63 -24.24
C MET A 338 6.51 10.62 -24.34
N PRO A 339 5.82 11.78 -24.34
CA PRO A 339 4.36 11.85 -24.25
C PRO A 339 3.63 11.22 -25.47
N GLY A 340 4.31 10.99 -26.59
CA GLY A 340 3.76 10.30 -27.76
C GLY A 340 3.90 8.77 -27.74
N GLU A 341 4.53 8.20 -26.71
CA GLU A 341 4.70 6.75 -26.55
C GLU A 341 3.42 6.09 -26.02
N GLN A 342 3.18 4.81 -26.35
CA GLN A 342 2.09 4.04 -25.75
C GLN A 342 2.35 3.85 -24.25
N VAL A 343 1.30 3.85 -23.43
CA VAL A 343 1.46 3.76 -21.96
C VAL A 343 2.16 2.47 -21.54
N ILE A 344 1.77 1.33 -22.13
CA ILE A 344 2.37 0.04 -21.81
C ILE A 344 3.85 -0.08 -22.25
N ASP A 345 4.24 0.62 -23.32
CA ASP A 345 5.65 0.73 -23.73
C ASP A 345 6.48 1.53 -22.72
N SER A 346 5.87 2.50 -22.03
CA SER A 346 6.54 3.25 -20.97
C SER A 346 6.77 2.41 -19.71
N TYR A 347 5.78 1.63 -19.26
CA TYR A 347 5.97 0.67 -18.16
C TYR A 347 7.01 -0.40 -18.51
N ASP A 348 6.90 -1.03 -19.68
CA ASP A 348 7.84 -2.06 -20.16
C ASP A 348 9.28 -1.55 -20.23
N ALA A 349 9.49 -0.28 -20.61
CA ALA A 349 10.82 0.29 -20.64
C ALA A 349 11.44 0.49 -19.24
N VAL A 350 10.63 0.86 -18.23
CA VAL A 350 11.08 0.99 -16.82
C VAL A 350 11.35 -0.39 -16.22
N LEU A 351 10.48 -1.36 -16.50
CA LEU A 351 10.69 -2.76 -16.12
C LEU A 351 11.96 -3.32 -16.78
N THR A 352 12.18 -3.08 -18.07
CA THR A 352 13.38 -3.50 -18.80
C THR A 352 14.66 -2.85 -18.29
N SER A 353 14.62 -1.59 -17.84
CA SER A 353 15.83 -0.90 -17.33
C SER A 353 16.26 -1.35 -15.94
N ASN A 354 15.33 -1.88 -15.14
CA ASN A 354 15.59 -2.25 -13.74
C ASN A 354 15.58 -3.78 -13.50
N LEU A 355 14.82 -4.55 -14.29
CA LEU A 355 14.60 -6.00 -14.13
C LEU A 355 14.69 -6.73 -15.49
N ALA A 356 13.57 -6.85 -16.20
CA ALA A 356 13.41 -7.58 -17.45
C ALA A 356 12.18 -7.05 -18.22
N PRO A 357 12.03 -7.35 -19.52
CA PRO A 357 10.85 -6.95 -20.29
C PRO A 357 9.54 -7.51 -19.71
N LEU A 358 8.45 -6.76 -19.88
CA LEU A 358 7.10 -7.13 -19.46
C LEU A 358 6.68 -8.48 -20.07
N GLU A 359 7.12 -8.79 -21.29
CA GLU A 359 6.94 -10.10 -21.94
C GLU A 359 7.35 -11.29 -21.04
N THR A 360 8.40 -11.11 -20.25
CA THR A 360 8.88 -12.13 -19.30
C THR A 360 8.24 -11.97 -17.93
N LEU A 361 8.08 -10.74 -17.44
CA LEU A 361 7.57 -10.46 -16.10
C LEU A 361 6.04 -10.60 -15.93
N PHE A 362 5.26 -10.66 -17.01
CA PHE A 362 3.80 -10.78 -16.89
C PHE A 362 3.35 -12.07 -16.18
N THR A 363 4.15 -13.13 -16.26
CA THR A 363 3.95 -14.38 -15.49
C THR A 363 4.14 -14.18 -13.99
N ASP A 364 5.09 -13.32 -13.60
CA ASP A 364 5.38 -13.00 -12.21
C ASP A 364 4.24 -12.17 -11.60
N PHE A 365 3.70 -11.21 -12.37
CA PHE A 365 2.45 -10.50 -12.04
C PHE A 365 1.25 -11.44 -11.90
N ALA A 366 1.04 -12.35 -12.87
CA ALA A 366 -0.04 -13.32 -12.82
C ALA A 366 0.09 -14.31 -11.64
N LEU A 367 1.32 -14.66 -11.25
CA LEU A 367 1.62 -15.49 -10.08
C LEU A 367 1.39 -14.73 -8.76
N PHE A 368 1.71 -13.43 -8.70
CA PHE A 368 1.35 -12.55 -7.60
C PHE A 368 -0.16 -12.49 -7.41
N ASN A 369 -0.92 -12.33 -8.51
CA ASN A 369 -2.37 -12.34 -8.49
C ASN A 369 -2.95 -13.70 -8.08
N LEU A 370 -2.35 -14.83 -8.50
CA LEU A 370 -2.76 -16.15 -8.03
C LEU A 370 -2.57 -16.31 -6.50
N GLN A 371 -1.49 -15.75 -5.94
CA GLN A 371 -1.17 -15.85 -4.51
C GLN A 371 -1.87 -14.77 -3.67
N THR A 372 -3.16 -14.54 -3.92
CA THR A 372 -4.06 -13.70 -3.11
C THR A 372 -5.12 -14.54 -2.37
N GLY A 373 -5.88 -13.91 -1.47
CA GLY A 373 -6.94 -14.54 -0.69
C GLY A 373 -6.42 -15.73 0.12
N SER A 374 -7.04 -16.90 -0.09
CA SER A 374 -6.65 -18.17 0.54
C SER A 374 -5.23 -18.64 0.20
N LEU A 375 -4.66 -18.16 -0.91
CA LEU A 375 -3.28 -18.47 -1.32
C LEU A 375 -2.26 -17.41 -0.86
N ALA A 376 -2.67 -16.33 -0.19
CA ALA A 376 -1.77 -15.28 0.29
C ALA A 376 -0.64 -15.80 1.18
N GLN A 377 0.53 -15.13 1.11
CA GLN A 377 1.71 -15.43 1.93
C GLN A 377 2.25 -14.13 2.58
N PRO A 378 2.52 -14.10 3.89
CA PRO A 378 2.97 -12.88 4.59
C PRO A 378 4.30 -12.27 4.11
N THR A 379 5.07 -12.99 3.30
CA THR A 379 6.43 -12.60 2.88
C THR A 379 6.66 -12.75 1.37
N ASN A 380 5.62 -13.07 0.57
CA ASN A 380 5.74 -13.25 -0.88
C ASN A 380 4.39 -12.92 -1.55
N GLY A 381 4.25 -11.68 -2.04
CA GLY A 381 3.01 -11.16 -2.61
C GLY A 381 2.83 -9.68 -2.27
N TYR A 382 1.61 -9.18 -2.46
CA TYR A 382 1.19 -7.87 -1.95
C TYR A 382 1.13 -7.90 -0.40
N PRO A 383 1.45 -6.80 0.30
CA PRO A 383 1.36 -6.75 1.78
C PRO A 383 -0.02 -7.15 2.29
N GLU A 384 -1.07 -6.77 1.55
CA GLU A 384 -2.47 -6.98 1.89
C GLU A 384 -3.11 -8.18 1.19
N ALA A 385 -2.32 -9.05 0.54
CA ALA A 385 -2.81 -10.12 -0.33
C ALA A 385 -3.86 -11.04 0.31
N ALA A 386 -3.87 -11.16 1.65
CA ALA A 386 -4.84 -11.97 2.41
C ALA A 386 -6.23 -11.33 2.53
N SER A 387 -6.36 -10.01 2.33
CA SER A 387 -7.63 -9.28 2.31
C SER A 387 -8.27 -9.25 0.92
N TYR A 388 -7.49 -9.49 -0.13
CA TYR A 388 -7.94 -9.53 -1.51
C TYR A 388 -8.77 -10.80 -1.81
N PRO A 389 -9.62 -10.81 -2.86
CA PRO A 389 -10.32 -12.01 -3.29
C PRO A 389 -9.36 -13.11 -3.78
N ASP A 390 -9.83 -14.36 -3.73
CA ASP A 390 -9.19 -15.49 -4.42
C ASP A 390 -9.14 -15.23 -5.94
N ALA A 391 -8.02 -15.56 -6.58
CA ALA A 391 -7.91 -15.46 -8.04
C ALA A 391 -8.82 -16.47 -8.75
N THR A 392 -9.52 -16.02 -9.80
CA THR A 392 -10.46 -16.90 -10.52
C THR A 392 -9.72 -17.90 -11.40
N LEU A 393 -9.82 -19.18 -11.03
CA LEU A 393 -9.28 -20.29 -11.81
C LEU A 393 -10.07 -20.50 -13.11
N SER A 394 -9.34 -20.75 -14.19
CA SER A 394 -9.89 -21.07 -15.52
C SER A 394 -10.45 -22.50 -15.60
N GLU A 395 -9.77 -23.48 -15.00
CA GLU A 395 -10.29 -24.85 -14.84
C GLU A 395 -9.59 -25.57 -13.67
N THR A 396 -10.29 -26.51 -13.03
CA THR A 396 -9.77 -27.38 -11.97
C THR A 396 -9.96 -28.85 -12.34
N ARG A 397 -8.97 -29.68 -12.03
CA ARG A 397 -8.97 -31.14 -12.26
C ARG A 397 -8.59 -31.88 -10.97
N SER A 398 -9.42 -32.82 -10.54
CA SER A 398 -9.20 -33.62 -9.32
C SER A 398 -8.87 -35.09 -9.60
N SER A 399 -8.17 -35.34 -10.71
CA SER A 399 -7.74 -36.66 -11.16
C SER A 399 -6.76 -36.54 -12.32
N LEU A 400 -5.75 -37.41 -12.34
CA LEU A 400 -4.76 -37.49 -13.41
C LEU A 400 -5.06 -38.65 -14.39
N PRO A 401 -4.64 -38.57 -15.68
CA PRO A 401 -3.98 -37.42 -16.30
C PRO A 401 -4.93 -36.23 -16.50
N ALA A 402 -4.40 -35.02 -16.34
CA ALA A 402 -5.14 -33.77 -16.42
C ALA A 402 -4.69 -32.97 -17.65
N SER A 403 -5.55 -32.88 -18.67
CA SER A 403 -5.29 -32.06 -19.87
C SER A 403 -6.08 -30.75 -19.85
N PHE A 404 -5.39 -29.69 -20.25
CA PHE A 404 -5.88 -28.32 -20.45
C PHE A 404 -5.51 -27.82 -21.85
N GLY A 405 -6.26 -26.85 -22.36
CA GLY A 405 -5.88 -26.14 -23.58
C GLY A 405 -6.84 -25.02 -23.94
N SER A 406 -6.30 -23.83 -24.17
CA SER A 406 -7.03 -22.66 -24.63
C SER A 406 -6.09 -21.72 -25.40
N SER A 407 -6.63 -20.61 -25.88
CA SER A 407 -5.82 -19.42 -26.14
C SER A 407 -5.63 -18.58 -24.88
N VAL A 408 -4.61 -17.74 -24.88
CA VAL A 408 -4.36 -16.66 -23.92
C VAL A 408 -4.20 -15.37 -24.72
N ASP A 409 -5.08 -14.40 -24.49
CA ASP A 409 -4.98 -13.07 -25.12
C ASP A 409 -3.70 -12.35 -24.68
N HIS A 410 -3.33 -11.27 -25.37
CA HIS A 410 -2.15 -10.48 -25.01
C HIS A 410 -2.34 -9.83 -23.63
N LEU A 411 -1.25 -9.62 -22.87
CA LEU A 411 -1.30 -9.14 -21.47
C LEU A 411 -2.34 -9.85 -20.59
N ALA A 412 -2.49 -11.16 -20.75
CA ALA A 412 -3.47 -11.97 -20.01
C ALA A 412 -2.86 -13.29 -19.52
N ALA A 413 -3.59 -13.98 -18.64
CA ALA A 413 -3.19 -15.25 -18.05
C ALA A 413 -4.34 -16.27 -17.96
N LYS A 414 -3.98 -17.53 -17.81
CA LYS A 414 -4.87 -18.63 -17.47
C LYS A 414 -4.31 -19.36 -16.26
N LEU A 415 -5.16 -19.52 -15.25
CA LEU A 415 -4.81 -20.14 -13.98
C LEU A 415 -5.51 -21.50 -13.89
N TYR A 416 -4.74 -22.57 -13.72
CA TYR A 416 -5.27 -23.93 -13.60
C TYR A 416 -4.89 -24.54 -12.27
N ARG A 417 -5.72 -25.45 -11.77
CA ARG A 417 -5.45 -26.26 -10.58
C ARG A 417 -5.59 -27.74 -10.90
N VAL A 418 -4.63 -28.53 -10.43
CA VAL A 418 -4.67 -29.99 -10.40
C VAL A 418 -4.54 -30.43 -8.94
N ASP A 419 -5.40 -31.34 -8.52
CA ASP A 419 -5.31 -32.06 -7.25
C ASP A 419 -5.70 -33.54 -7.46
N GLY A 420 -5.63 -34.34 -6.40
CA GLY A 420 -5.90 -35.78 -6.46
C GLY A 420 -4.73 -36.60 -7.00
N PHE A 421 -3.49 -36.15 -6.73
CA PHE A 421 -2.26 -36.93 -6.91
C PHE A 421 -2.30 -38.23 -6.09
N SER A 422 -1.63 -39.27 -6.59
CA SER A 422 -1.54 -40.54 -5.89
C SER A 422 -0.54 -40.49 -4.73
N LEU A 423 -0.69 -41.42 -3.77
CA LEU A 423 0.23 -41.58 -2.63
C LEU A 423 1.37 -42.55 -2.96
N GLY A 424 1.78 -42.60 -4.23
CA GLY A 424 2.86 -43.45 -4.71
C GLY A 424 4.10 -42.65 -5.08
N ASP A 425 5.20 -43.37 -5.18
CA ASP A 425 6.54 -42.88 -5.54
C ASP A 425 6.58 -42.70 -7.07
N GLU A 426 5.73 -41.82 -7.61
CA GLU A 426 5.62 -41.47 -9.03
C GLU A 426 6.09 -40.04 -9.28
N ASP A 427 6.82 -39.80 -10.38
CA ASP A 427 7.21 -38.46 -10.79
C ASP A 427 6.03 -37.75 -11.47
N VAL A 428 5.93 -36.42 -11.33
CA VAL A 428 4.92 -35.62 -12.04
C VAL A 428 5.53 -34.96 -13.28
N GLN A 429 5.01 -35.30 -14.46
CA GLN A 429 5.39 -34.67 -15.72
C GLN A 429 4.33 -33.65 -16.18
N VAL A 430 4.80 -32.45 -16.55
CA VAL A 430 4.02 -31.47 -17.32
C VAL A 430 4.52 -31.46 -18.76
N ARG A 431 3.61 -31.67 -19.72
CA ARG A 431 3.88 -31.60 -21.16
C ARG A 431 3.18 -30.40 -21.77
N LEU A 432 3.96 -29.45 -22.26
CA LEU A 432 3.50 -28.23 -22.92
C LEU A 432 3.60 -28.37 -24.44
N ARG A 433 2.50 -28.06 -25.14
CA ARG A 433 2.40 -28.14 -26.60
C ARG A 433 1.87 -26.82 -27.16
N GLN A 434 2.60 -26.19 -28.07
CA GLN A 434 2.27 -24.86 -28.62
C GLN A 434 2.61 -24.73 -30.13
N PRO A 435 1.93 -23.85 -30.89
CA PRO A 435 2.32 -23.50 -32.25
C PRO A 435 3.74 -22.93 -32.36
N ALA A 436 4.28 -22.88 -33.58
CA ALA A 436 5.62 -22.35 -33.81
C ALA A 436 5.61 -20.82 -33.74
N GLY A 437 6.51 -20.24 -32.93
CA GLY A 437 6.64 -18.79 -32.74
C GLY A 437 5.93 -18.24 -31.50
N VAL A 438 5.18 -19.07 -30.78
CA VAL A 438 4.51 -18.71 -29.53
C VAL A 438 5.53 -18.55 -28.40
N GLN A 439 5.36 -17.50 -27.59
CA GLN A 439 6.27 -17.14 -26.49
C GLN A 439 5.58 -17.12 -25.11
N LEU A 440 4.49 -17.90 -24.96
CA LEU A 440 3.84 -18.09 -23.66
C LEU A 440 4.84 -18.55 -22.61
N ARG A 441 4.70 -17.99 -21.40
CA ARG A 441 5.45 -18.38 -20.22
C ARG A 441 4.53 -19.19 -19.31
N VAL A 442 5.09 -20.20 -18.67
CA VAL A 442 4.34 -21.09 -17.77
C VAL A 442 5.12 -21.24 -16.47
N VAL A 443 4.44 -21.14 -15.33
CA VAL A 443 4.97 -21.46 -14.01
C VAL A 443 4.10 -22.53 -13.36
N ALA A 444 4.74 -23.55 -12.79
CA ALA A 444 4.11 -24.47 -11.85
C ALA A 444 4.31 -23.96 -10.42
N LEU A 445 3.21 -23.77 -9.67
CA LEU A 445 3.24 -23.52 -8.23
C LEU A 445 2.73 -24.78 -7.52
N THR A 446 3.64 -25.52 -6.91
CA THR A 446 3.35 -26.75 -6.16
C THR A 446 3.17 -26.43 -4.69
N LEU A 447 1.99 -26.70 -4.15
CA LEU A 447 1.70 -26.73 -2.71
C LEU A 447 1.85 -28.17 -2.23
N ARG A 448 2.69 -28.38 -1.22
CA ARG A 448 2.99 -29.71 -0.70
C ARG A 448 2.19 -30.05 0.54
N ASN A 449 2.03 -31.36 0.76
CA ASN A 449 1.44 -31.97 1.95
C ASN A 449 2.12 -31.58 3.28
N ASP A 450 3.34 -31.04 3.25
CA ASP A 450 4.08 -30.50 4.40
C ASP A 450 4.07 -28.96 4.51
N GLY A 451 3.24 -28.29 3.70
CA GLY A 451 3.08 -26.82 3.67
C GLY A 451 4.18 -26.07 2.91
N VAL A 452 5.16 -26.77 2.34
CA VAL A 452 6.20 -26.16 1.50
C VAL A 452 5.62 -25.77 0.14
N ARG A 453 5.93 -24.56 -0.33
CA ARG A 453 5.62 -24.09 -1.69
C ARG A 453 6.87 -24.12 -2.56
N ILE A 454 6.70 -24.53 -3.81
CA ILE A 454 7.77 -24.58 -4.81
C ILE A 454 7.24 -23.96 -6.10
N GLU A 455 7.93 -22.93 -6.60
CA GLU A 455 7.66 -22.26 -7.88
C GLU A 455 8.68 -22.73 -8.92
N GLU A 456 8.21 -23.27 -10.06
CA GLU A 456 9.03 -23.85 -11.11
C GLU A 456 8.68 -23.23 -12.48
N ASP A 457 9.62 -22.49 -13.08
CA ASP A 457 9.47 -21.97 -14.44
C ASP A 457 9.49 -23.12 -15.48
N LEU A 458 8.41 -23.27 -16.24
CA LEU A 458 8.28 -24.30 -17.27
C LEU A 458 8.63 -23.76 -18.66
N TYR A 459 9.92 -23.81 -19.00
CA TYR A 459 10.48 -23.32 -20.27
C TYR A 459 10.11 -24.21 -21.48
N ALA A 460 9.08 -23.81 -22.24
CA ALA A 460 8.73 -24.43 -23.52
C ALA A 460 9.78 -24.13 -24.62
N THR A 461 10.85 -24.93 -24.67
CA THR A 461 11.96 -24.76 -25.63
C THR A 461 11.63 -25.19 -27.07
N SER A 462 10.48 -25.84 -27.29
CA SER A 462 9.98 -26.23 -28.61
C SER A 462 8.46 -26.28 -28.64
N GLN A 463 7.89 -26.66 -29.80
CA GLN A 463 6.44 -26.86 -29.97
C GLN A 463 5.85 -27.99 -29.10
N ASP A 464 6.68 -28.88 -28.56
CA ASP A 464 6.27 -30.02 -27.73
C ASP A 464 7.40 -30.29 -26.72
N THR A 465 7.20 -29.90 -25.47
CA THR A 465 8.22 -29.92 -24.41
C THR A 465 7.66 -30.64 -23.18
N SER A 466 8.33 -31.68 -22.71
CA SER A 466 8.00 -32.37 -21.45
C SER A 466 9.01 -32.00 -20.37
N MET A 467 8.52 -31.69 -19.18
CA MET A 467 9.30 -31.33 -18.00
C MET A 467 8.81 -32.14 -16.80
N VAL A 468 9.73 -32.63 -15.97
CA VAL A 468 9.40 -33.31 -14.72
C VAL A 468 9.57 -32.31 -13.59
N LEU A 469 8.57 -32.20 -12.73
CA LEU A 469 8.59 -31.28 -11.58
C LEU A 469 9.55 -31.79 -10.50
N MET A 470 10.05 -30.89 -9.65
CA MET A 470 10.95 -31.25 -8.53
C MET A 470 10.25 -31.97 -7.37
N THR A 471 8.93 -32.17 -7.44
CA THR A 471 8.13 -32.78 -6.38
C THR A 471 7.41 -34.02 -6.87
N ASP A 472 7.70 -35.12 -6.19
CA ASP A 472 7.10 -36.45 -6.34
C ASP A 472 5.59 -36.41 -5.99
N ALA A 473 4.78 -37.25 -6.63
CA ALA A 473 3.31 -37.19 -6.56
C ALA A 473 2.77 -37.31 -5.12
N ASP A 474 3.34 -38.19 -4.29
CA ASP A 474 2.91 -38.39 -2.89
C ASP A 474 3.11 -37.17 -1.98
N ARG A 475 3.86 -36.16 -2.44
CA ARG A 475 4.18 -34.94 -1.69
C ARG A 475 3.38 -33.73 -2.15
N ILE A 476 2.72 -33.78 -3.30
CA ILE A 476 1.85 -32.71 -3.79
C ILE A 476 0.47 -32.81 -3.11
N ASP A 477 -0.02 -31.69 -2.58
CA ASP A 477 -1.41 -31.51 -2.19
C ASP A 477 -2.18 -30.91 -3.38
N GLU A 478 -1.68 -29.76 -3.87
CA GLU A 478 -2.25 -29.02 -4.98
C GLU A 478 -1.16 -28.51 -5.92
N LEU A 479 -1.35 -28.63 -7.23
CA LEU A 479 -0.50 -28.07 -8.26
C LEU A 479 -1.25 -27.00 -9.04
N TYR A 480 -0.70 -25.81 -9.12
CA TYR A 480 -1.22 -24.73 -9.95
C TYR A 480 -0.36 -24.52 -11.18
N LEU A 481 -0.97 -24.31 -12.35
CA LEU A 481 -0.28 -23.87 -13.56
C LEU A 481 -0.74 -22.45 -13.91
N VAL A 482 0.21 -21.51 -13.91
CA VAL A 482 0.03 -20.14 -14.39
C VAL A 482 0.55 -20.08 -15.82
N VAL A 483 -0.32 -19.89 -16.81
CA VAL A 483 0.05 -19.74 -18.23
C VAL A 483 -0.20 -18.28 -18.63
N ALA A 484 0.86 -17.54 -18.93
CA ALA A 484 0.81 -16.10 -19.16
C ALA A 484 1.30 -15.72 -20.57
N ASN A 485 0.65 -14.70 -21.13
CA ASN A 485 1.07 -14.04 -22.35
C ASN A 485 1.46 -12.59 -22.03
N GLY A 486 2.77 -12.31 -21.98
CA GLY A 486 3.28 -10.97 -21.72
C GLY A 486 3.44 -10.10 -22.97
N ASP A 487 3.07 -10.58 -24.16
CA ASP A 487 3.10 -9.74 -25.36
C ASP A 487 2.17 -8.53 -25.18
N LYS A 488 2.63 -7.34 -25.55
CA LYS A 488 1.90 -6.06 -25.41
C LYS A 488 0.82 -5.84 -26.49
N GLY A 489 0.46 -6.89 -27.21
CA GLY A 489 -0.48 -6.86 -28.33
C GLY A 489 -0.20 -7.96 -29.34
N GLY A 490 -1.25 -8.50 -29.95
CA GLY A 490 -1.17 -9.61 -30.90
C GLY A 490 -2.48 -10.39 -30.97
N PRO A 491 -2.53 -11.51 -31.70
CA PRO A 491 -3.61 -12.47 -31.56
C PRO A 491 -3.47 -13.26 -30.25
N ALA A 492 -4.58 -13.84 -29.79
CA ALA A 492 -4.55 -14.80 -28.67
C ALA A 492 -3.73 -16.04 -29.04
N GLU A 493 -2.77 -16.41 -28.20
CA GLU A 493 -1.84 -17.52 -28.47
C GLU A 493 -2.28 -18.83 -27.82
N TRP A 494 -2.18 -19.92 -28.58
CA TRP A 494 -2.73 -21.23 -28.20
C TRP A 494 -1.69 -22.13 -27.52
N PHE A 495 -2.12 -22.87 -26.51
CA PHE A 495 -1.34 -23.94 -25.90
C PHE A 495 -2.22 -25.14 -25.51
N PHE A 496 -1.56 -26.26 -25.21
CA PHE A 496 -2.08 -27.38 -24.46
C PHE A 496 -1.09 -27.74 -23.35
N ALA A 497 -1.59 -28.08 -22.18
CA ALA A 497 -0.79 -28.57 -21.07
C ALA A 497 -1.40 -29.90 -20.58
N ASP A 498 -0.60 -30.96 -20.54
CA ASP A 498 -0.97 -32.25 -19.96
C ASP A 498 -0.13 -32.47 -18.70
N VAL A 499 -0.79 -32.79 -17.58
CA VAL A 499 -0.13 -33.23 -16.34
C VAL A 499 -0.39 -34.72 -16.16
N GLU A 500 0.67 -35.51 -16.01
CA GLU A 500 0.60 -36.97 -15.89
C GLU A 500 1.55 -37.46 -14.79
N GLU A 501 1.10 -38.42 -13.98
CA GLU A 501 2.00 -39.22 -13.14
C GLU A 501 2.72 -40.25 -14.02
N ILE A 502 4.05 -40.31 -13.90
CA ILE A 502 4.90 -41.23 -14.66
C ILE A 502 5.75 -42.09 -13.69
N PRO A 503 6.16 -43.30 -14.09
CA PRO A 503 7.12 -44.07 -13.30
C PRO A 503 8.43 -43.29 -13.11
N PRO A 504 9.08 -43.35 -11.93
CA PRO A 504 10.28 -42.58 -11.63
C PRO A 504 11.36 -42.62 -12.70
N VAL A 505 11.90 -41.46 -13.03
CA VAL A 505 12.90 -41.25 -14.09
C VAL A 505 14.30 -41.63 -13.58
N SER A 506 14.45 -42.92 -13.29
CA SER A 506 15.70 -43.51 -12.82
C SER A 506 16.79 -43.53 -13.92
N PRO A 507 18.07 -43.25 -13.58
CA PRO A 507 18.56 -42.97 -12.24
C PRO A 507 18.60 -41.47 -11.94
N ASP A 508 18.20 -41.14 -10.73
CA ASP A 508 18.04 -39.78 -10.24
C ASP A 508 19.41 -39.09 -10.11
N PRO A 509 19.51 -37.79 -10.47
CA PRO A 509 20.72 -37.02 -10.26
C PRO A 509 20.90 -36.70 -8.76
N VAL A 510 22.01 -37.13 -8.16
CA VAL A 510 22.34 -36.79 -6.77
C VAL A 510 23.09 -35.47 -6.75
N VAL A 511 22.38 -34.36 -6.54
CA VAL A 511 22.96 -33.02 -6.61
C VAL A 511 23.80 -32.69 -5.37
N THR A 512 24.91 -31.99 -5.56
CA THR A 512 25.69 -31.37 -4.47
C THR A 512 26.18 -30.00 -4.91
N LEU A 513 26.02 -29.01 -4.03
CA LEU A 513 26.47 -27.62 -4.21
C LEU A 513 27.76 -27.37 -3.41
N SER A 514 28.55 -26.39 -3.82
CA SER A 514 29.70 -25.91 -3.04
C SER A 514 29.29 -24.99 -1.88
N ASP A 515 29.55 -25.38 -0.63
CA ASP A 515 29.12 -24.78 0.66
C ASP A 515 29.58 -23.32 0.98
N ASN A 516 30.02 -22.53 -0.01
CA ASN A 516 30.64 -21.21 0.21
C ASN A 516 29.65 -20.02 0.18
N TRP A 517 28.54 -20.10 0.93
CA TRP A 517 27.47 -19.08 0.91
C TRP A 517 27.15 -18.61 2.33
N THR A 518 27.43 -17.34 2.67
CA THR A 518 26.91 -16.73 3.92
C THR A 518 26.53 -15.25 3.79
N LEU A 519 27.33 -14.39 3.14
CA LEU A 519 26.91 -13.02 2.80
C LEU A 519 27.82 -12.40 1.72
N LEU A 520 27.24 -11.64 0.78
CA LEU A 520 27.99 -10.83 -0.18
C LEU A 520 27.50 -9.37 -0.15
N THR A 521 28.25 -8.50 0.54
CA THR A 521 28.00 -7.04 0.49
C THR A 521 28.76 -6.44 -0.68
N MET A 522 28.07 -5.73 -1.56
CA MET A 522 28.66 -4.95 -2.67
C MET A 522 28.30 -3.48 -2.54
N ALA A 523 29.22 -2.60 -2.96
CA ALA A 523 28.96 -1.18 -3.10
C ALA A 523 28.35 -0.88 -4.48
N THR A 524 27.50 0.14 -4.56
CA THR A 524 26.81 0.58 -5.79
C THR A 524 27.79 0.76 -6.96
N GLY A 525 27.47 0.18 -8.11
CA GLY A 525 28.28 0.28 -9.33
C GLY A 525 29.54 -0.60 -9.38
N GLN A 526 29.70 -1.58 -8.47
CA GLN A 526 30.73 -2.61 -8.57
C GLN A 526 30.22 -3.87 -9.30
N THR A 527 31.14 -4.65 -9.86
CA THR A 527 30.86 -5.97 -10.45
C THR A 527 31.82 -6.99 -9.85
N ARG A 528 31.33 -8.21 -9.57
CA ARG A 528 32.14 -9.31 -9.06
C ARG A 528 31.65 -10.64 -9.61
N ASP A 529 32.57 -11.44 -10.13
CA ASP A 529 32.26 -12.81 -10.56
C ASP A 529 32.10 -13.73 -9.34
N LEU A 530 31.07 -14.58 -9.37
CA LEU A 530 30.82 -15.62 -8.39
C LEU A 530 30.68 -16.96 -9.12
N TYR A 531 31.28 -18.01 -8.57
CA TYR A 531 31.28 -19.35 -9.15
C TYR A 531 30.50 -20.28 -8.23
N ILE A 532 29.42 -20.86 -8.75
CA ILE A 532 28.64 -21.91 -8.10
C ILE A 532 29.04 -23.23 -8.78
N GLU A 533 29.56 -24.19 -8.00
CA GLU A 533 29.79 -25.53 -8.52
C GLU A 533 28.58 -26.42 -8.18
N LEU A 534 27.96 -26.96 -9.23
CA LEU A 534 26.81 -27.87 -9.18
C LEU A 534 27.27 -29.24 -9.71
N VAL A 535 27.36 -30.23 -8.83
CA VAL A 535 27.85 -31.57 -9.16
C VAL A 535 26.70 -32.57 -9.13
N ASN A 536 26.51 -33.31 -10.22
CA ASN A 536 25.69 -34.51 -10.22
C ASN A 536 26.55 -35.73 -9.81
N ASN A 537 26.42 -36.14 -8.55
CA ASN A 537 27.03 -37.34 -7.96
C ASN A 537 26.18 -38.61 -8.16
N GLY A 538 25.11 -38.54 -8.96
CA GLY A 538 24.27 -39.69 -9.31
C GLY A 538 24.99 -40.70 -10.21
N PRO A 539 24.34 -41.82 -10.55
CA PRO A 539 24.89 -42.80 -11.50
C PRO A 539 25.23 -42.15 -12.85
N ALA A 540 26.23 -42.67 -13.57
CA ALA A 540 26.77 -42.04 -14.78
C ALA A 540 25.78 -41.90 -15.98
N SER A 541 24.58 -42.46 -15.86
CA SER A 541 23.46 -42.28 -16.81
C SER A 541 22.35 -41.34 -16.32
N SER A 542 22.49 -40.78 -15.12
CA SER A 542 21.60 -39.74 -14.59
C SER A 542 21.83 -38.43 -15.33
N THR A 543 20.77 -37.70 -15.63
CA THR A 543 20.83 -36.42 -16.35
C THR A 543 20.28 -35.32 -15.45
N LEU A 544 21.14 -34.36 -15.09
CA LEU A 544 20.73 -33.19 -14.34
C LEU A 544 20.33 -32.08 -15.31
N GLN A 545 19.03 -31.81 -15.42
CA GLN A 545 18.53 -30.55 -15.94
C GLN A 545 18.53 -29.54 -14.80
N TRP A 546 18.97 -28.31 -15.06
CA TRP A 546 19.09 -27.28 -14.04
C TRP A 546 18.82 -25.90 -14.63
N THR A 547 18.27 -25.03 -13.79
CA THR A 547 18.10 -23.60 -14.06
C THR A 547 18.67 -22.85 -12.87
N ALA A 548 19.40 -21.76 -13.12
CA ALA A 548 19.90 -20.88 -12.08
C ALA A 548 19.19 -19.53 -12.18
N ARG A 549 18.33 -19.22 -11.21
CA ARG A 549 17.70 -17.90 -11.08
C ARG A 549 18.50 -17.07 -10.07
N ALA A 550 19.04 -15.95 -10.53
CA ALA A 550 19.40 -14.87 -9.62
C ALA A 550 18.11 -14.10 -9.35
N THR A 551 17.40 -14.47 -8.29
CA THR A 551 16.49 -13.52 -7.66
C THR A 551 17.35 -12.50 -6.93
N ASP A 552 17.06 -11.21 -7.09
CA ASP A 552 17.35 -10.30 -5.98
C ASP A 552 16.77 -10.92 -4.70
N PRO A 553 17.37 -10.72 -3.51
CA PRO A 553 16.61 -10.98 -2.29
C PRO A 553 15.26 -10.29 -2.49
N PRO A 554 14.10 -10.94 -2.20
CA PRO A 554 12.81 -10.26 -2.28
C PRO A 554 13.05 -8.94 -1.57
N PRO A 555 12.80 -7.78 -2.25
CA PRO A 555 13.27 -6.51 -1.74
C PRO A 555 12.89 -6.52 -0.29
N VAL A 556 13.85 -6.29 0.60
CA VAL A 556 13.51 -6.17 2.01
C VAL A 556 12.58 -4.98 2.00
N VAL A 557 11.28 -5.29 1.94
CA VAL A 557 10.19 -4.36 2.13
C VAL A 557 10.52 -3.93 3.52
N ALA A 558 11.21 -2.80 3.57
CA ALA A 558 11.52 -2.07 4.76
C ALA A 558 10.17 -2.01 5.42
N GLN A 559 9.93 -2.88 6.42
CA GLN A 559 8.60 -3.02 6.99
C GLN A 559 8.31 -1.60 7.40
N ARG A 560 7.28 -1.02 6.76
CA ARG A 560 6.94 0.41 6.82
C ARG A 560 6.45 0.63 8.24
N SER A 561 7.40 0.67 9.17
CA SER A 561 7.29 0.28 10.57
C SER A 561 8.32 1.08 11.34
N ILE A 562 8.04 1.40 12.59
CA ILE A 562 8.98 2.07 13.49
C ILE A 562 9.97 1.09 14.14
N ALA A 563 10.09 -0.15 13.63
CA ALA A 563 11.08 -1.12 14.10
C ALA A 563 12.50 -0.53 14.10
N GLY A 564 13.22 -0.70 15.21
CA GLY A 564 14.54 -0.11 15.40
C GLY A 564 14.55 1.32 15.96
N SER A 565 13.40 1.97 16.14
CA SER A 565 13.28 3.23 16.88
C SER A 565 13.69 3.09 18.34
N GLN A 566 14.21 4.17 18.92
CA GLN A 566 14.83 4.15 20.25
C GLN A 566 14.47 5.37 21.08
N PHE A 567 14.16 5.16 22.36
CA PHE A 567 14.14 6.21 23.37
C PHE A 567 15.52 6.34 24.03
N LEU A 568 16.00 7.57 24.19
CA LEU A 568 17.36 7.91 24.62
C LEU A 568 17.31 8.84 25.84
N LEU A 569 18.19 8.57 26.80
CA LEU A 569 18.53 9.50 27.89
C LEU A 569 20.04 9.79 27.82
N ASP A 570 20.45 11.03 28.08
CA ASP A 570 21.87 11.42 28.12
C ASP A 570 22.61 10.98 29.41
N ARG A 571 21.90 10.32 30.33
CA ARG A 571 22.41 9.82 31.60
C ARG A 571 22.39 8.30 31.69
N ILE A 572 23.30 7.79 32.52
CA ILE A 572 23.44 6.36 32.82
C ILE A 572 23.34 6.06 34.33
N ASP A 573 23.14 7.09 35.15
CA ASP A 573 23.17 7.07 36.62
C ASP A 573 22.17 8.05 37.23
N TYR A 574 21.87 7.85 38.52
CA TYR A 574 21.07 8.78 39.34
C TYR A 574 21.61 8.85 40.78
N ILE A 575 21.33 9.96 41.47
CA ILE A 575 21.71 10.21 42.86
C ILE A 575 20.42 10.41 43.68
N PRO A 576 20.15 9.56 44.69
CA PRO A 576 19.01 9.74 45.59
C PRO A 576 19.02 11.12 46.27
N ALA A 577 17.83 11.71 46.41
CA ALA A 577 17.57 13.06 46.92
C ALA A 577 18.14 14.24 46.10
N GLU A 578 18.64 14.01 44.87
CA GLU A 578 18.96 15.07 43.91
C GLU A 578 17.90 15.19 42.81
N ILE A 579 17.84 16.37 42.19
CA ILE A 579 17.08 16.61 40.96
C ILE A 579 18.05 16.52 39.80
N HIS A 580 17.76 15.65 38.84
CA HIS A 580 18.54 15.48 37.63
C HIS A 580 17.78 16.06 36.45
N ASP A 581 18.27 17.19 35.93
CA ASP A 581 18.00 17.60 34.56
C ASP A 581 18.72 16.63 33.61
N MET A 582 18.01 16.15 32.59
CA MET A 582 18.51 15.21 31.58
C MET A 582 17.92 15.55 30.21
N ALA A 583 18.71 15.32 29.16
CA ALA A 583 18.21 15.39 27.79
C ALA A 583 17.51 14.07 27.44
N VAL A 584 16.30 14.20 26.91
CA VAL A 584 15.49 13.12 26.34
C VAL A 584 15.60 13.22 24.83
N GLY A 585 15.84 12.09 24.17
CA GLY A 585 15.77 11.97 22.73
C GLY A 585 14.90 10.80 22.31
N ILE A 586 14.24 10.92 21.16
CA ILE A 586 13.69 9.76 20.46
C ILE A 586 14.24 9.75 19.04
N LEU A 587 14.75 8.60 18.62
CA LEU A 587 15.22 8.32 17.27
C LEU A 587 14.15 7.52 16.54
N ASN A 588 13.63 8.03 15.43
CA ASN A 588 12.82 7.23 14.52
C ASN A 588 13.75 6.35 13.68
N GLY A 589 13.76 5.06 13.97
CA GLY A 589 14.55 4.04 13.27
C GLY A 589 13.86 3.45 12.04
N SER A 590 12.68 3.97 11.65
CA SER A 590 11.94 3.47 10.50
C SER A 590 12.80 3.47 9.24
N THR A 591 12.62 2.42 8.45
CA THR A 591 13.28 2.22 7.16
C THR A 591 12.38 2.62 5.98
N GLY A 592 11.18 3.13 6.25
CA GLY A 592 10.19 3.62 5.27
C GLY A 592 9.65 5.00 5.65
N VAL A 593 8.36 5.25 5.39
CA VAL A 593 7.70 6.56 5.57
C VAL A 593 6.84 6.62 6.85
N GLU A 594 7.14 5.81 7.88
CA GLU A 594 6.40 5.86 9.16
C GLU A 594 6.98 6.93 10.10
N PHE A 595 6.12 7.78 10.65
CA PHE A 595 6.48 8.84 11.59
C PHE A 595 6.16 8.45 13.03
N LEU A 596 6.92 8.94 14.01
CA LEU A 596 6.53 8.82 15.42
C LEU A 596 5.45 9.88 15.77
N THR A 597 4.33 9.42 16.32
CA THR A 597 3.21 10.23 16.81
C THR A 597 3.18 10.35 18.33
N GLY A 598 3.81 9.43 19.04
CA GLY A 598 3.76 9.37 20.49
C GLY A 598 5.04 8.83 21.12
N ALA A 599 5.29 9.28 22.35
CA ALA A 599 6.28 8.70 23.24
C ALA A 599 5.73 8.65 24.67
N THR A 600 5.91 7.52 25.34
CA THR A 600 5.52 7.30 26.73
C THR A 600 6.72 6.76 27.51
N LEU A 601 6.98 7.29 28.71
CA LEU A 601 8.03 6.84 29.63
C LEU A 601 7.40 6.46 30.98
N GLU A 602 7.53 5.20 31.39
CA GLU A 602 7.10 4.71 32.71
C GLU A 602 8.17 5.04 33.77
N LEU A 603 7.75 5.63 34.90
CA LEU A 603 8.63 5.97 36.00
C LEU A 603 8.59 4.90 37.11
N PRO A 604 9.76 4.41 37.58
CA PRO A 604 9.84 3.56 38.76
C PRO A 604 9.28 4.23 40.02
N ALA A 605 8.73 3.42 40.93
CA ALA A 605 8.31 3.90 42.24
C ALA A 605 9.47 4.62 42.97
N GLY A 606 9.18 5.82 43.50
CA GLY A 606 10.18 6.70 44.11
C GLY A 606 10.83 7.71 43.15
N VAL A 607 10.55 7.65 41.85
CA VAL A 607 10.93 8.69 40.88
C VAL A 607 9.74 9.61 40.62
N SER A 608 9.97 10.91 40.51
CA SER A 608 8.92 11.91 40.28
C SER A 608 9.37 12.99 39.29
N VAL A 609 8.42 13.54 38.52
CA VAL A 609 8.71 14.60 37.55
C VAL A 609 8.68 15.97 38.20
N VAL A 610 9.72 16.76 37.96
CA VAL A 610 9.81 18.18 38.33
C VAL A 610 9.34 19.07 37.17
N SER A 611 9.80 18.77 35.95
CA SER A 611 9.40 19.44 34.71
C SER A 611 9.72 18.61 33.48
N GLY A 612 9.11 18.93 32.34
CA GLY A 612 9.45 18.39 31.03
C GLY A 612 9.22 19.41 29.92
N GLN A 613 9.77 19.14 28.74
CA GLN A 613 9.68 19.98 27.55
C GLN A 613 9.20 19.15 26.35
N ASN A 614 8.66 19.83 25.35
CA ASN A 614 8.34 19.21 24.05
C ASN A 614 9.60 18.60 23.42
N LEU A 615 9.43 17.52 22.66
CA LEU A 615 10.49 16.95 21.82
C LEU A 615 10.42 17.63 20.45
N VAL A 616 11.50 18.29 20.03
CA VAL A 616 11.57 19.00 18.75
C VAL A 616 12.48 18.23 17.79
N GLY A 617 11.95 17.84 16.64
CA GLY A 617 12.66 17.15 15.57
C GLY A 617 13.58 18.09 14.78
N GLU A 618 14.53 17.50 14.05
CA GLU A 618 15.45 18.22 13.14
C GLU A 618 14.71 19.01 12.04
N SER A 619 13.55 18.50 11.61
CA SER A 619 12.60 19.16 10.69
C SER A 619 11.80 20.31 11.32
N GLY A 620 11.90 20.56 12.62
CA GLY A 620 11.13 21.57 13.35
C GLY A 620 9.73 21.13 13.78
N LEU A 621 9.32 19.90 13.46
CA LEU A 621 8.11 19.26 13.97
C LEU A 621 8.24 18.94 15.47
N VAL A 622 7.10 18.87 16.19
CA VAL A 622 7.09 18.91 17.67
C VAL A 622 6.11 17.90 18.28
N LEU A 623 6.62 16.94 19.06
CA LEU A 623 5.77 16.19 20.00
C LEU A 623 5.56 17.03 21.26
N THR A 624 4.29 17.32 21.57
CA THR A 624 3.93 18.17 22.71
C THR A 624 3.97 17.37 24.01
N TYR A 625 4.68 17.90 25.01
CA TYR A 625 4.73 17.34 26.36
C TYR A 625 3.40 17.57 27.08
N LEU A 626 2.75 16.48 27.50
CA LEU A 626 1.43 16.52 28.13
C LEU A 626 1.47 16.51 29.66
N GLY A 627 2.62 16.16 30.25
CA GLY A 627 2.81 16.05 31.69
C GLY A 627 3.08 14.64 32.19
N PHE A 628 3.03 14.51 33.51
CA PHE A 628 3.07 13.24 34.24
C PHE A 628 1.64 12.84 34.61
N ASP A 629 1.27 11.58 34.40
CA ASP A 629 -0.02 11.01 34.78
C ASP A 629 0.13 10.13 36.05
N PRO A 630 -0.33 10.58 37.24
CA PRO A 630 -0.12 9.87 38.50
C PRO A 630 -0.71 8.45 38.63
N PRO A 631 -1.88 8.09 38.05
CA PRO A 631 -2.47 6.75 38.19
C PRO A 631 -1.67 5.65 37.50
N THR A 632 -1.01 5.99 36.39
CA THR A 632 -0.19 5.10 35.55
C THR A 632 1.30 5.27 35.80
N SER A 633 1.71 6.36 36.46
CA SER A 633 3.12 6.74 36.68
C SER A 633 3.90 6.95 35.38
N THR A 634 3.24 7.46 34.34
CA THR A 634 3.81 7.70 33.01
C THR A 634 4.03 9.19 32.70
N VAL A 635 4.96 9.45 31.80
CA VAL A 635 5.18 10.75 31.15
C VAL A 635 4.85 10.61 29.67
N HIS A 636 4.07 11.54 29.12
CA HIS A 636 3.59 11.45 27.74
C HIS A 636 4.00 12.65 26.88
N TRP A 637 4.37 12.34 25.63
CA TRP A 637 4.46 13.28 24.52
C TRP A 637 3.59 12.77 23.39
N LEU A 638 2.75 13.63 22.81
CA LEU A 638 1.92 13.29 21.63
C LEU A 638 2.02 14.35 20.55
N ASN A 639 1.81 13.92 19.31
CA ASN A 639 1.42 14.81 18.24
C ASN A 639 0.01 15.33 18.51
N LEU A 640 -0.19 16.65 18.43
CA LEU A 640 -1.48 17.32 18.61
C LEU A 640 -1.97 18.04 17.35
N ASP A 641 -1.19 18.04 16.26
CA ASP A 641 -1.56 18.73 15.03
C ASP A 641 -2.49 17.91 14.10
N GLY A 642 -2.66 16.61 14.39
CA GLY A 642 -3.51 15.70 13.61
C GLY A 642 -2.92 15.25 12.27
N GLY A 643 -1.68 15.66 11.95
CA GLY A 643 -0.94 15.20 10.78
C GLY A 643 -0.21 13.88 11.01
N PHE A 644 0.56 13.46 9.99
CA PHE A 644 1.26 12.17 9.93
C PHE A 644 2.11 11.80 11.15
N GLY A 645 2.55 12.75 11.98
CA GLY A 645 3.45 12.53 13.11
C GLY A 645 4.59 13.54 13.12
N SER A 646 5.31 13.61 14.24
CA SER A 646 6.22 14.74 14.50
C SER A 646 7.70 14.38 14.44
N VAL A 647 8.06 13.11 14.20
CA VAL A 647 9.45 12.69 13.96
C VAL A 647 9.51 11.83 12.70
N PRO A 648 9.97 12.37 11.56
CA PRO A 648 10.15 11.61 10.31
C PRO A 648 11.18 10.48 10.45
N ALA A 649 11.12 9.50 9.55
CA ALA A 649 12.06 8.39 9.49
C ALA A 649 13.53 8.87 9.45
N GLY A 650 14.39 8.21 10.22
CA GLY A 650 15.81 8.54 10.35
C GLY A 650 16.15 9.79 11.18
N GLN A 651 15.16 10.59 11.61
CA GLN A 651 15.41 11.80 12.40
C GLN A 651 15.38 11.55 13.91
N THR A 652 16.06 12.43 14.66
CA THR A 652 15.96 12.51 16.12
C THR A 652 15.12 13.71 16.55
N ALA A 653 14.28 13.56 17.56
CA ALA A 653 13.66 14.67 18.28
C ALA A 653 14.17 14.75 19.71
N LEU A 654 14.45 15.97 20.18
CA LEU A 654 15.15 16.23 21.45
C LEU A 654 14.36 17.19 22.35
N GLY A 655 14.45 16.99 23.66
CA GLY A 655 13.90 17.88 24.69
C GLY A 655 14.54 17.65 26.06
N GLY A 656 14.09 18.38 27.08
CA GLY A 656 14.54 18.23 28.46
C GLY A 656 13.49 17.59 29.38
N LEU A 657 13.94 16.78 30.34
CA LEU A 657 13.15 16.23 31.44
C LEU A 657 13.93 16.43 32.75
N SER A 658 13.24 16.82 33.82
CA SER A 658 13.83 16.99 35.15
C SER A 658 13.16 16.03 36.11
N LEU A 659 13.92 15.09 36.66
CA LEU A 659 13.43 14.04 37.56
C LEU A 659 14.02 14.20 38.97
N ALA A 660 13.19 14.02 39.99
CA ALA A 660 13.59 13.96 41.39
C ALA A 660 13.51 12.51 41.89
N PHE A 661 14.55 12.07 42.59
CA PHE A 661 14.73 10.69 43.05
C PHE A 661 14.58 10.63 44.57
N ASP A 662 13.68 9.77 45.08
CA ASP A 662 13.51 9.56 46.52
C ASP A 662 14.82 9.09 47.16
N THR A 663 15.07 9.62 48.36
CA THR A 663 16.12 9.20 49.30
C THR A 663 16.31 7.67 49.39
N SER A 664 15.23 6.89 49.44
CA SER A 664 15.24 5.44 49.65
C SER A 664 15.73 4.61 48.47
N LEU A 665 15.98 5.22 47.30
CA LEU A 665 16.34 4.51 46.08
C LEU A 665 17.79 3.98 46.11
N THR A 666 17.96 2.71 45.74
CA THR A 666 19.26 2.05 45.60
C THR A 666 19.24 1.06 44.43
N GLY A 667 20.40 0.77 43.86
CA GLY A 667 20.54 -0.13 42.71
C GLY A 667 20.04 0.46 41.38
N PRO A 668 20.04 -0.34 40.31
CA PRO A 668 19.60 0.10 38.98
C PRO A 668 18.08 0.31 38.93
N LEU A 669 17.66 1.38 38.26
CA LEU A 669 16.26 1.71 37.99
C LEU A 669 15.95 1.58 36.50
N ALA A 670 14.93 0.79 36.20
CA ALA A 670 14.48 0.45 34.86
C ALA A 670 13.28 1.32 34.45
N PHE A 671 13.49 2.20 33.48
CA PHE A 671 12.46 3.03 32.88
C PHE A 671 11.99 2.34 31.60
N ASN A 672 10.79 1.77 31.60
CA ASN A 672 10.20 1.25 30.37
C ASN A 672 9.72 2.43 29.52
N TRP A 673 9.76 2.26 28.21
CA TRP A 673 9.26 3.25 27.28
C TRP A 673 8.48 2.59 26.14
N THR A 674 7.58 3.38 25.56
CA THR A 674 6.80 3.04 24.38
C THR A 674 6.94 4.20 23.39
N LEU A 675 7.20 3.88 22.13
CA LEU A 675 7.11 4.80 21.01
C LEU A 675 5.96 4.34 20.11
N ASP A 676 5.11 5.28 19.74
CA ASP A 676 3.94 5.05 18.91
C ASP A 676 4.19 5.65 17.52
N GLY A 677 4.01 4.81 16.49
CA GLY A 677 4.02 5.20 15.09
C GLY A 677 2.73 5.89 14.68
N ASN A 678 2.55 6.12 13.39
CA ASN A 678 1.32 6.71 12.85
C ASN A 678 0.32 5.66 12.32
N GLY A 679 0.70 4.38 12.37
CA GLY A 679 -0.13 3.28 11.87
C GLY A 679 0.01 3.04 10.37
N PHE A 680 0.88 3.77 9.67
CA PHE A 680 1.08 3.62 8.23
C PHE A 680 2.02 2.46 7.92
N GLY A 681 1.55 1.48 7.13
CA GLY A 681 2.37 0.40 6.61
C GLY A 681 2.38 -0.89 7.44
N GLY A 682 3.56 -1.48 7.64
CA GLY A 682 3.71 -2.79 8.29
C GLY A 682 3.94 -2.70 9.80
N ALA A 683 3.39 -3.63 10.57
CA ALA A 683 3.70 -3.75 11.99
C ALA A 683 5.21 -4.01 12.24
N PRO A 684 5.79 -3.53 13.36
CA PRO A 684 5.12 -2.90 14.51
C PRO A 684 4.96 -1.37 14.40
N HIS A 685 3.73 -0.88 14.61
CA HIS A 685 3.40 0.54 14.82
C HIS A 685 3.58 0.99 16.27
N GLN A 686 4.03 0.10 17.15
CA GLN A 686 4.35 0.42 18.54
C GLN A 686 5.61 -0.35 18.93
N VAL A 687 6.65 0.35 19.36
CA VAL A 687 7.91 -0.25 19.82
C VAL A 687 8.11 0.07 21.29
N THR A 688 8.36 -0.97 22.08
CA THR A 688 8.64 -0.85 23.51
C THR A 688 10.07 -1.20 23.83
N GLY A 689 10.62 -0.61 24.88
CA GLY A 689 11.96 -0.91 25.36
C GLY A 689 12.20 -0.43 26.77
N GLN A 690 13.47 -0.40 27.18
CA GLN A 690 13.87 -0.02 28.53
C GLN A 690 15.19 0.75 28.51
N VAL A 691 15.28 1.81 29.32
CA VAL A 691 16.54 2.49 29.67
C VAL A 691 16.80 2.26 31.16
N VAL A 692 18.08 2.09 31.54
CA VAL A 692 18.47 1.81 32.94
C VAL A 692 19.38 2.91 33.46
N LEU A 693 18.99 3.56 34.56
CA LEU A 693 19.85 4.45 35.32
C LEU A 693 20.44 3.71 36.53
N ASN A 694 21.76 3.71 36.67
CA ASN A 694 22.47 3.01 37.73
C ASN A 694 22.51 3.86 39.01
N GLY A 695 21.87 3.37 40.07
CA GLY A 695 21.94 3.99 41.39
C GLY A 695 23.08 3.44 42.26
N PRO A 696 23.28 4.02 43.45
CA PRO A 696 24.25 3.51 44.41
C PRO A 696 23.86 2.11 44.91
N ALA A 697 24.84 1.22 45.07
CA ALA A 697 24.62 -0.16 45.50
C ALA A 697 24.19 -0.32 46.97
N SER A 698 24.13 0.77 47.73
CA SER A 698 23.73 0.85 49.14
C SER A 698 23.36 2.30 49.49
N PRO A 699 22.59 2.55 50.58
CA PRO A 699 22.30 3.91 51.04
C PRO A 699 23.58 4.72 51.24
N ARG A 700 23.62 5.92 50.67
CA ARG A 700 24.81 6.81 50.69
C ARG A 700 24.81 7.66 51.95
N LEU A 701 25.91 7.61 52.72
CA LEU A 701 26.26 8.61 53.73
C LEU A 701 27.55 9.32 53.31
N GLU A 702 27.45 10.60 52.95
CA GLU A 702 28.60 11.46 52.66
C GLU A 702 28.81 12.45 53.82
N ILE A 703 29.86 12.26 54.60
CA ILE A 703 30.26 13.19 55.66
C ILE A 703 31.16 14.27 55.04
N ARG A 704 30.65 15.50 54.96
CA ARG A 704 31.41 16.68 54.53
C ARG A 704 32.03 17.34 55.76
N CYS A 705 33.09 16.70 56.26
CA CYS A 705 34.00 17.28 57.23
C CYS A 705 34.83 18.40 56.56
N PRO A 706 35.17 19.50 57.26
CA PRO A 706 36.12 20.47 56.72
C PRO A 706 37.52 19.86 56.52
N ASP A 707 37.88 19.63 55.25
CA ASP A 707 39.25 19.39 54.78
C ASP A 707 39.95 20.76 54.62
N PRO A 708 41.16 21.01 55.16
CA PRO A 708 42.09 20.07 55.79
C PRO A 708 42.06 20.01 57.33
N PRO A 709 42.62 18.92 57.93
CA PRO A 709 42.67 18.74 59.38
C PRO A 709 43.66 19.68 60.04
N LEU A 710 43.18 20.85 60.47
CA LEU A 710 43.84 21.68 61.47
C LEU A 710 43.54 21.12 62.88
N PRO A 711 44.47 21.22 63.84
CA PRO A 711 44.18 20.83 65.22
C PRO A 711 43.04 21.69 65.76
N ALA A 712 41.98 21.04 66.26
CA ALA A 712 40.81 21.72 66.78
C ALA A 712 41.20 22.69 67.91
N ILE A 713 40.83 23.96 67.75
CA ILE A 713 41.19 25.03 68.70
C ILE A 713 40.18 25.00 69.85
N ILE A 714 40.69 24.98 71.09
CA ILE A 714 39.87 24.97 72.31
C ILE A 714 39.01 26.24 72.34
N GLY A 715 37.68 26.07 72.30
CA GLY A 715 36.71 27.17 72.31
C GLY A 715 36.25 27.66 70.92
N SER A 716 36.53 26.92 69.85
CA SER A 716 35.97 27.15 68.51
C SER A 716 34.83 26.18 68.20
N ASP A 717 33.80 26.67 67.54
CA ASP A 717 32.70 25.86 66.99
C ASP A 717 33.12 25.29 65.61
N TYR A 718 32.68 24.07 65.32
CA TYR A 718 32.94 23.36 64.06
C TYR A 718 31.66 22.70 63.56
N ASP A 719 31.19 23.10 62.38
CA ASP A 719 30.04 22.49 61.73
C ASP A 719 30.44 21.15 61.08
N ILE A 720 29.78 20.07 61.50
CA ILE A 720 29.83 18.78 60.81
C ILE A 720 28.57 18.69 59.96
N THR A 721 28.73 18.65 58.63
CA THR A 721 27.61 18.45 57.71
C THR A 721 27.68 17.06 57.09
N TRP A 722 26.53 16.41 56.92
CA TRP A 722 26.43 15.12 56.26
C TRP A 722 25.20 15.07 55.37
N PHE A 723 25.27 14.25 54.33
CA PHE A 723 24.16 13.90 53.46
C PHE A 723 23.88 12.41 53.61
N ALA A 724 22.65 12.04 53.94
CA ALA A 724 22.23 10.65 54.16
C ALA A 724 20.99 10.32 53.32
N ALA A 725 21.06 9.21 52.60
CA ALA A 725 19.95 8.67 51.80
C ALA A 725 18.87 7.93 52.63
N ASP A 726 19.11 7.69 53.93
CA ASP A 726 18.09 7.16 54.85
C ASP A 726 18.24 7.85 56.22
N PRO A 727 17.29 8.72 56.63
CA PRO A 727 17.50 9.64 57.74
C PRO A 727 16.92 9.19 59.09
N SER A 728 17.02 7.91 59.50
CA SER A 728 16.77 7.57 60.92
C SER A 728 17.41 6.27 61.47
N PRO A 729 17.88 6.26 62.73
CA PRO A 729 18.51 7.35 63.49
C PRO A 729 20.03 7.34 63.28
N LEU A 730 20.63 8.49 63.00
CA LEU A 730 22.09 8.64 62.90
C LEU A 730 22.64 9.10 64.25
N THR A 731 23.22 8.17 65.01
CA THR A 731 23.86 8.48 66.30
C THR A 731 25.24 9.07 66.08
N ILE A 732 25.52 10.24 66.67
CA ILE A 732 26.86 10.84 66.68
C ILE A 732 27.48 10.60 68.05
N GLU A 733 28.58 9.85 68.10
CA GLU A 733 29.32 9.59 69.34
C GLU A 733 30.70 10.25 69.32
N LEU A 734 31.10 10.82 70.46
CA LEU A 734 32.39 11.43 70.66
C LEU A 734 33.20 10.64 71.70
N SER A 735 34.40 10.21 71.29
CA SER A 735 35.42 9.73 72.23
C SER A 735 36.40 10.85 72.57
N ARG A 736 36.79 10.95 73.84
CA ARG A 736 37.82 11.91 74.31
C ARG A 736 39.11 11.24 74.77
N ASP A 737 39.20 9.92 74.62
CA ASP A 737 40.22 9.05 75.23
C ASP A 737 40.72 7.95 74.27
N ASP A 738 40.77 8.26 72.97
CA ASP A 738 41.26 7.37 71.90
C ASP A 738 40.42 6.09 71.74
N GLY A 739 39.10 6.23 71.91
CA GLY A 739 38.08 5.20 71.66
C GLY A 739 37.76 4.30 72.84
N GLN A 740 38.26 4.60 74.04
CA GLN A 740 38.02 3.81 75.26
C GLN A 740 36.62 4.06 75.85
N SER A 741 36.09 5.28 75.74
CA SER A 741 34.73 5.64 76.12
C SER A 741 34.10 6.63 75.13
N TRP A 742 32.79 6.53 74.98
CA TRP A 742 32.00 7.24 73.97
C TRP A 742 30.82 7.96 74.63
N GLU A 743 30.64 9.24 74.31
CA GLU A 743 29.45 10.02 74.69
C GLU A 743 28.59 10.29 73.45
N THR A 744 27.32 9.93 73.51
CA THR A 744 26.34 10.27 72.46
C THR A 744 26.06 11.77 72.49
N LEU A 745 26.30 12.46 71.38
CA LEU A 745 26.05 13.89 71.19
C LEU A 745 24.67 14.16 70.58
N VAL A 746 24.23 13.30 69.66
CA VAL A 746 22.94 13.34 68.93
C VAL A 746 22.46 11.91 68.75
#